data_AF-A0A949IMP5-F1
#
_entry.id   AF-A0A949IMP5-F1
#
_cell.length_a   1.000
_cell.length_b   1.000
_cell.length_c   1.000
_cell.angle_alpha   90.00
_cell.angle_beta   90.00
_cell.angle_gamma   90.00
#
_symmetry.space_group_name_H-M   'P 1'
#
loop_
_entity.id
_entity.type
_entity.pdbx_description
1 polymer ?
#
loop_
_entity_poly.entity_id
_entity_poly.type
_entity_poly.pdbx_seq_one_letter_code
_entity_poly.pdbx_strand_id
1 'polypeptide(L)'
;MLSRRSFLFASLGGLVTAGELANPFIQPLAADAKKTPRTPLLVGPHSLSREDWAPAIMPDHVGIIGKGYLCFTDDFGRLAVVDLHHTAGEKSSLKIIGELNGIATKVIDFSFGLQTAYGLVYKENENQEPVVHLVTISLTSPATPTIVNQTVINRFTEGTAICAGNDMICISGISSSGEHIASIYSAPKRSSGSEPTYLASLTVQNPVRRVDLQERQLVILSSSNGGNSQVDLVDLSNPTSPTIRNSVTINGDCRVMARYKDTLIVAGSDSTGGHSCQVRAIALKNSGQGAGALSLGSLTSVFSAAASPKGDQFMLLGEANGERTVVLLGCDRSRTLIKQQELKLPSSKGEGASKGTVVMKEGTAYVAAGWSGVTMLSRGKEGLALGQTYSIPRLSAAGVASWGDLVVLAGAQLQLYSIAKPERPSLINWADPDAAIKSIVGAGSFVLCLSREELALRKMDKLRETAATLKIQASHVCFDNSTKTAFALKSQEKTTRVTRIKVYSNSMSADAPFEVPGIFNHCQAYNGMLLLSGLNDVALYRTGPSAAANPTISTAGSAASASMTAGSTGVPNTAALPSSNKSDARPATAGGAKAADNGKSNGSKAASANEAVKKIVLSPTPELIGSHHFDNLAVRDVAIGDDVIIATTVDQNSQGFFVVMSREDKDLRVLGSINLPSDGVALAVSGSKAVAVGRNLEGKDVASICSFANKINPQVLTTLAVIEGVSSVTIKDQMAVLAGRGLEILTLS
;
A
#
# COMPACT_ATOMS: atom_id res chain seq x y z
N MET A 1 44.36 -31.59 26.43
CA MET A 1 43.41 -31.88 25.34
C MET A 1 42.02 -32.08 25.92
N LEU A 2 41.02 -31.44 25.33
CA LEU A 2 39.60 -31.41 25.73
C LEU A 2 38.81 -32.62 25.19
N SER A 3 37.74 -33.01 25.90
CA SER A 3 36.46 -33.55 25.40
C SER A 3 35.56 -33.82 26.64
N ARG A 4 34.39 -33.24 26.95
CA ARG A 4 33.19 -32.70 26.27
C ARG A 4 32.33 -33.73 25.52
N ARG A 5 31.64 -34.61 26.28
CA ARG A 5 30.23 -35.07 26.07
C ARG A 5 29.80 -36.12 27.11
N SER A 6 28.96 -35.75 28.08
CA SER A 6 28.03 -36.62 28.85
C SER A 6 27.08 -35.66 29.58
N PHE A 7 25.91 -35.25 29.06
CA PHE A 7 24.68 -35.99 28.76
C PHE A 7 24.03 -36.67 29.99
N LEU A 8 22.94 -36.03 30.44
CA LEU A 8 21.66 -36.58 30.91
C LEU A 8 21.53 -37.21 32.32
N PHE A 9 20.60 -36.58 33.05
CA PHE A 9 19.52 -37.12 33.90
C PHE A 9 19.83 -38.00 35.13
N ALA A 10 18.97 -37.77 36.13
CA ALA A 10 18.70 -38.62 37.30
C ALA A 10 19.79 -38.52 38.39
N SER A 11 19.53 -38.37 39.69
CA SER A 11 18.33 -38.58 40.50
C SER A 11 18.72 -38.44 41.98
N LEU A 12 17.72 -38.32 42.87
CA LEU A 12 17.78 -38.51 44.33
C LEU A 12 18.63 -37.47 45.12
N GLY A 13 18.18 -36.86 46.21
CA GLY A 13 17.20 -37.26 47.22
C GLY A 13 17.89 -37.42 48.58
N GLY A 14 17.50 -36.63 49.58
CA GLY A 14 17.91 -36.79 50.99
C GLY A 14 17.93 -35.46 51.77
N LEU A 15 16.81 -34.97 52.34
CA LEU A 15 16.19 -35.27 53.67
C LEU A 15 16.89 -34.65 54.89
N VAL A 16 16.09 -33.96 55.72
CA VAL A 16 16.13 -33.65 57.19
C VAL A 16 15.67 -32.18 57.38
N THR A 17 14.39 -31.80 57.57
CA THR A 17 13.34 -31.99 58.62
C THR A 17 13.27 -30.88 59.71
N ALA A 18 12.00 -30.54 60.05
CA ALA A 18 11.42 -29.60 61.05
C ALA A 18 11.27 -28.12 60.58
N GLY A 19 10.09 -27.51 60.38
CA GLY A 19 8.75 -27.55 61.04
C GLY A 19 8.71 -26.42 62.08
N GLU A 20 7.84 -25.40 62.13
CA GLU A 20 6.43 -25.17 61.76
C GLU A 20 6.17 -23.64 62.05
N LEU A 21 5.58 -22.75 61.22
CA LEU A 21 4.14 -22.40 61.15
C LEU A 21 3.94 -21.13 60.25
N ALA A 22 2.97 -21.22 59.33
CA ALA A 22 2.05 -20.18 58.81
C ALA A 22 2.57 -18.77 58.37
N ASN A 23 2.67 -18.52 57.04
CA ASN A 23 1.68 -17.77 56.22
C ASN A 23 2.24 -17.48 54.80
N PRO A 24 1.40 -17.46 53.74
CA PRO A 24 1.87 -17.37 52.35
C PRO A 24 1.89 -15.92 51.87
N PHE A 25 3.03 -15.45 51.33
CA PHE A 25 3.18 -14.97 49.96
C PHE A 25 4.56 -14.32 49.80
N ILE A 26 5.37 -15.00 49.01
CA ILE A 26 6.77 -14.73 48.70
C ILE A 26 6.87 -13.43 47.87
N GLN A 27 7.57 -12.43 48.41
CA GLN A 27 8.47 -11.61 47.60
C GLN A 27 9.82 -12.34 47.48
N PRO A 28 10.62 -12.09 46.44
CA PRO A 28 12.04 -11.98 46.68
C PRO A 28 12.64 -10.68 46.14
N LEU A 29 13.39 -10.03 47.03
CA LEU A 29 14.39 -9.02 46.73
C LEU A 29 15.53 -9.61 45.88
N ALA A 30 15.94 -8.79 44.91
CA ALA A 30 17.30 -8.42 44.51
C ALA A 30 18.41 -9.49 44.36
N ALA A 31 18.94 -9.58 43.14
CA ALA A 31 20.36 -9.77 42.91
C ALA A 31 20.83 -8.75 41.86
N ASP A 32 21.80 -7.92 42.26
CA ASP A 32 22.37 -6.82 41.50
C ASP A 32 23.03 -7.26 40.19
N ALA A 33 22.62 -6.63 39.09
CA ALA A 33 23.41 -6.54 37.88
C ALA A 33 23.73 -5.07 37.58
N LYS A 34 25.03 -4.75 37.68
CA LYS A 34 25.72 -3.49 37.37
C LYS A 34 24.95 -2.56 36.42
N LYS A 35 24.39 -1.48 36.96
CA LYS A 35 23.94 -0.32 36.16
C LYS A 35 25.16 0.50 35.75
N THR A 36 25.45 0.52 34.46
CA THR A 36 26.15 1.62 33.79
C THR A 36 25.48 2.95 34.15
N PRO A 37 26.22 4.07 34.26
CA PRO A 37 25.63 5.35 34.61
C PRO A 37 24.62 5.73 33.53
N ARG A 38 23.34 5.80 33.92
CA ARG A 38 22.30 6.38 33.08
C ARG A 38 22.68 7.83 32.84
N THR A 39 23.09 8.14 31.62
CA THR A 39 23.00 9.50 31.09
C THR A 39 21.58 10.02 31.40
N PRO A 40 21.43 11.25 31.92
CA PRO A 40 20.10 11.79 32.18
C PRO A 40 19.27 11.74 30.89
N LEU A 41 18.01 11.31 31.02
CA LEU A 41 17.04 11.28 29.93
C LEU A 41 17.08 12.60 29.17
N LEU A 42 17.10 12.53 27.84
CA LEU A 42 16.85 13.68 26.97
C LEU A 42 15.53 14.33 27.42
N VAL A 43 15.61 15.51 28.03
CA VAL A 43 14.43 16.31 28.37
C VAL A 43 14.07 17.10 27.11
N GLY A 44 13.12 16.57 26.33
CA GLY A 44 12.55 17.24 25.17
C GLY A 44 11.86 16.28 24.19
N PRO A 45 11.14 16.81 23.19
CA PRO A 45 10.45 16.01 22.20
C PRO A 45 11.39 15.07 21.45
N HIS A 46 11.03 13.78 21.41
CA HIS A 46 11.79 12.74 20.71
C HIS A 46 10.87 11.64 20.20
N SER A 47 11.40 10.80 19.32
CA SER A 47 10.72 9.60 18.84
C SER A 47 10.62 8.57 19.96
N LEU A 48 9.39 8.20 20.34
CA LEU A 48 9.09 7.11 21.25
C LEU A 48 9.16 5.77 20.51
N SER A 49 8.66 5.74 19.27
CA SER A 49 8.70 4.55 18.44
C SER A 49 8.70 4.88 16.95
N ARG A 50 9.35 4.01 16.18
CA ARG A 50 9.32 4.02 14.73
C ARG A 50 9.10 2.60 14.20
N GLU A 51 8.04 2.41 13.42
CA GLU A 51 7.80 1.23 12.61
C GLU A 51 7.91 1.61 11.14
N ASP A 52 9.00 1.19 10.51
CA ASP A 52 9.21 1.36 9.08
C ASP A 52 8.54 0.22 8.31
N TRP A 53 7.77 0.54 7.28
CA TRP A 53 7.42 -0.47 6.28
C TRP A 53 8.57 -0.61 5.29
N ALA A 54 8.76 -1.83 4.81
CA ALA A 54 9.60 -2.09 3.66
C ALA A 54 9.29 -1.12 2.51
N PRO A 55 10.24 -0.67 1.68
CA PRO A 55 9.95 0.02 0.43
C PRO A 55 8.97 -0.76 -0.45
N ALA A 56 8.12 -0.01 -1.14
CA ALA A 56 7.14 -0.50 -2.09
C ALA A 56 7.80 -1.01 -3.39
N ILE A 57 8.57 -2.10 -3.32
CA ILE A 57 9.15 -2.78 -4.49
C ILE A 57 8.10 -3.71 -5.06
N MET A 58 7.92 -3.65 -6.39
CA MET A 58 7.01 -4.52 -7.13
C MET A 58 7.77 -5.76 -7.60
N PRO A 59 7.77 -6.87 -6.84
CA PRO A 59 8.62 -8.01 -7.16
C PRO A 59 8.18 -8.65 -8.48
N ASP A 60 8.97 -8.41 -9.52
CA ASP A 60 8.79 -9.01 -10.86
C ASP A 60 9.78 -10.17 -11.04
N HIS A 61 11.00 -10.03 -10.51
CA HIS A 61 11.99 -11.09 -10.46
C HIS A 61 12.30 -11.46 -9.01
N VAL A 62 12.52 -12.76 -8.79
CA VAL A 62 12.89 -13.29 -7.47
C VAL A 62 14.05 -14.26 -7.59
N GLY A 63 14.99 -14.15 -6.66
CA GLY A 63 16.11 -15.06 -6.53
C GLY A 63 16.40 -15.41 -5.09
N ILE A 64 17.16 -16.49 -4.91
CA ILE A 64 17.59 -16.96 -3.59
C ILE A 64 19.11 -16.86 -3.54
N ILE A 65 19.61 -16.13 -2.54
CA ILE A 65 21.05 -15.89 -2.38
C ILE A 65 21.58 -16.51 -1.08
N GLY A 66 22.88 -16.78 -1.04
CA GLY A 66 23.67 -17.15 0.13
C GLY A 66 22.93 -17.98 1.19
N LYS A 67 22.86 -17.45 2.41
CA LYS A 67 22.23 -18.08 3.58
C LYS A 67 20.74 -18.42 3.40
N GLY A 68 20.15 -18.08 2.26
CA GLY A 68 18.73 -18.26 1.89
C GLY A 68 17.94 -16.96 1.95
N TYR A 69 18.60 -15.82 1.89
CA TYR A 69 17.92 -14.54 1.73
C TYR A 69 17.24 -14.51 0.36
N LEU A 70 16.10 -13.85 0.30
CA LEU A 70 15.44 -13.56 -0.96
C LEU A 70 15.95 -12.24 -1.52
N CYS A 71 16.07 -12.17 -2.83
CA CYS A 71 16.28 -10.94 -3.56
C CYS A 71 15.11 -10.71 -4.49
N PHE A 72 14.60 -9.49 -4.48
CA PHE A 72 13.51 -9.05 -5.35
C PHE A 72 14.02 -7.91 -6.20
N THR A 73 13.63 -7.90 -7.47
CA THR A 73 13.75 -6.71 -8.31
C THR A 73 12.45 -6.44 -9.03
N ASP A 74 12.20 -5.18 -9.31
CA ASP A 74 11.07 -4.74 -10.13
C ASP A 74 11.50 -4.35 -11.54
N ASP A 75 10.51 -4.15 -12.41
CA ASP A 75 10.71 -3.66 -13.78
C ASP A 75 11.40 -2.27 -13.81
N PHE A 76 11.48 -1.53 -12.69
CA PHE A 76 12.01 -0.15 -12.58
C PHE A 76 13.43 -0.06 -12.00
N GLY A 77 14.13 -1.19 -11.82
CA GLY A 77 15.52 -1.18 -11.38
C GLY A 77 15.70 -0.87 -9.89
N ARG A 78 14.74 -1.25 -9.05
CA ARG A 78 14.86 -1.31 -7.59
C ARG A 78 15.11 -2.75 -7.16
N LEU A 79 15.98 -2.93 -6.18
CA LEU A 79 16.34 -4.22 -5.62
C LEU A 79 16.18 -4.20 -4.09
N ALA A 80 15.56 -5.23 -3.54
CA ALA A 80 15.56 -5.50 -2.10
C ALA A 80 16.09 -6.88 -1.79
N VAL A 81 16.79 -6.98 -0.67
CA VAL A 81 17.23 -8.23 -0.06
C VAL A 81 16.43 -8.43 1.22
N VAL A 82 15.79 -9.58 1.35
CA VAL A 82 14.82 -9.86 2.41
C VAL A 82 15.18 -11.14 3.16
N ASP A 83 15.11 -11.06 4.48
CA ASP A 83 15.29 -12.19 5.38
C ASP A 83 13.95 -12.81 5.76
N LEU A 84 13.75 -14.07 5.30
CA LEU A 84 12.61 -14.90 5.64
C LEU A 84 12.97 -16.08 6.58
N HIS A 85 14.20 -16.16 7.10
CA HIS A 85 14.63 -17.28 7.96
C HIS A 85 13.90 -17.33 9.29
N HIS A 86 13.44 -16.18 9.77
CA HIS A 86 12.82 -16.04 11.08
C HIS A 86 11.28 -16.06 11.05
N THR A 87 10.67 -16.45 9.92
CA THR A 87 9.21 -16.34 9.75
C THR A 87 8.37 -17.53 10.22
N ALA A 88 8.97 -18.46 10.97
CA ALA A 88 8.24 -19.54 11.61
C ALA A 88 7.43 -19.04 12.83
N GLY A 89 6.32 -18.34 12.57
CA GLY A 89 5.32 -17.92 13.57
C GLY A 89 4.41 -16.80 13.06
N GLU A 90 3.15 -16.78 13.51
CA GLU A 90 2.10 -15.79 13.17
C GLU A 90 2.48 -14.31 13.46
N LYS A 91 3.64 -14.05 14.09
CA LYS A 91 4.15 -12.70 14.42
C LYS A 91 5.61 -12.51 14.02
N SER A 92 5.92 -12.70 12.75
CA SER A 92 7.25 -12.42 12.20
C SER A 92 7.13 -11.43 11.05
N SER A 93 7.52 -10.18 11.32
CA SER A 93 7.62 -9.14 10.32
C SER A 93 8.73 -9.48 9.34
N LEU A 94 8.42 -9.42 8.06
CA LEU A 94 9.37 -9.57 6.97
C LEU A 94 10.44 -8.48 7.11
N LYS A 95 11.71 -8.87 7.23
CA LYS A 95 12.79 -7.91 7.43
C LYS A 95 13.55 -7.70 6.13
N ILE A 96 13.45 -6.50 5.57
CA ILE A 96 14.37 -6.07 4.53
C ILE A 96 15.72 -5.79 5.19
N ILE A 97 16.77 -6.41 4.66
CA ILE A 97 18.11 -6.31 5.20
C ILE A 97 18.97 -5.35 4.38
N GLY A 98 18.69 -5.19 3.09
CA GLY A 98 19.42 -4.28 2.21
C GLY A 98 18.64 -3.92 0.95
N GLU A 99 18.96 -2.77 0.37
CA GLU A 99 18.26 -2.19 -0.77
C GLU A 99 19.23 -1.51 -1.73
N LEU A 100 18.87 -1.49 -3.01
CA LEU A 100 19.62 -0.81 -4.06
C LEU A 100 18.65 -0.23 -5.09
N ASN A 101 18.73 1.07 -5.31
CA ASN A 101 17.93 1.79 -6.30
C ASN A 101 18.81 2.27 -7.47
N GLY A 102 18.18 2.69 -8.56
CA GLY A 102 18.89 3.30 -9.71
C GLY A 102 19.66 2.29 -10.55
N ILE A 103 19.24 1.01 -10.55
CA ILE A 103 19.87 -0.02 -11.39
C ILE A 103 19.64 0.28 -12.87
N ALA A 104 18.44 0.73 -13.25
CA ALA A 104 18.01 0.90 -14.64
C ALA A 104 16.75 1.78 -14.78
N THR A 105 16.41 2.17 -16.02
CA THR A 105 15.08 2.71 -16.35
C THR A 105 14.06 1.60 -16.58
N LYS A 106 14.51 0.47 -17.15
CA LYS A 106 13.70 -0.75 -17.30
C LYS A 106 14.55 -2.00 -17.11
N VAL A 107 14.09 -2.95 -16.32
CA VAL A 107 14.69 -4.28 -16.18
C VAL A 107 14.10 -5.23 -17.22
N ILE A 108 14.96 -6.01 -17.90
CA ILE A 108 14.54 -7.03 -18.87
C ILE A 108 14.45 -8.39 -18.18
N ASP A 109 15.56 -8.80 -17.56
CA ASP A 109 15.67 -10.08 -16.88
C ASP A 109 16.81 -10.04 -15.84
N PHE A 110 16.77 -10.95 -14.87
CA PHE A 110 17.72 -11.02 -13.77
C PHE A 110 18.17 -12.45 -13.50
N SER A 111 19.48 -12.64 -13.33
CA SER A 111 20.06 -13.90 -12.89
C SER A 111 20.71 -13.72 -11.52
N PHE A 112 20.27 -14.53 -10.55
CA PHE A 112 20.78 -14.48 -9.18
C PHE A 112 21.74 -15.64 -8.92
N GLY A 113 22.93 -15.32 -8.43
CA GLY A 113 23.89 -16.26 -7.86
C GLY A 113 23.97 -16.15 -6.34
N LEU A 114 24.84 -16.96 -5.72
CA LEU A 114 24.96 -17.03 -4.25
C LEU A 114 25.35 -15.69 -3.58
N GLN A 115 26.14 -14.86 -4.24
CA GLN A 115 26.68 -13.60 -3.71
C GLN A 115 26.74 -12.49 -4.77
N THR A 116 26.14 -12.72 -5.93
CA THR A 116 26.21 -11.80 -7.08
C THR A 116 24.90 -11.91 -7.82
N ALA A 117 24.39 -10.79 -8.34
CA ALA A 117 23.29 -10.78 -9.29
C ALA A 117 23.72 -10.08 -10.57
N TYR A 118 23.17 -10.53 -11.69
CA TYR A 118 23.38 -9.96 -13.00
C TYR A 118 22.04 -9.50 -13.56
N GLY A 119 21.94 -8.21 -13.85
CA GLY A 119 20.75 -7.62 -14.48
C GLY A 119 21.02 -7.34 -15.94
N LEU A 120 20.11 -7.80 -16.81
CA LEU A 120 20.00 -7.33 -18.19
C LEU A 120 18.96 -6.22 -18.21
N VAL A 121 19.37 -5.01 -18.57
CA VAL A 121 18.54 -3.81 -18.35
C VAL A 121 18.63 -2.83 -19.52
N TYR A 122 17.65 -1.93 -19.62
CA TYR A 122 17.74 -0.72 -20.43
C TYR A 122 18.17 0.47 -19.59
N LYS A 123 19.05 1.29 -20.16
CA LYS A 123 19.37 2.62 -19.67
C LYS A 123 19.34 3.63 -20.80
N GLU A 124 19.04 4.87 -20.48
CA GLU A 124 19.13 5.97 -21.43
C GLU A 124 20.61 6.35 -21.65
N ASN A 125 21.00 6.50 -22.92
CA ASN A 125 22.27 7.12 -23.28
C ASN A 125 22.19 8.66 -23.21
N GLU A 126 23.25 9.36 -23.59
CA GLU A 126 23.28 10.84 -23.62
C GLU A 126 22.18 11.45 -24.52
N ASN A 127 21.68 10.67 -25.50
CA ASN A 127 20.61 11.06 -26.42
C ASN A 127 19.21 10.61 -25.96
N GLN A 128 19.06 10.10 -24.73
CA GLN A 128 17.80 9.55 -24.17
C GLN A 128 17.26 8.32 -24.92
N GLU A 129 18.10 7.60 -25.67
CA GLU A 129 17.71 6.36 -26.32
C GLU A 129 17.98 5.15 -25.38
N PRO A 130 17.07 4.16 -25.33
CA PRO A 130 17.26 2.97 -24.50
C PRO A 130 18.34 2.06 -25.10
N VAL A 131 19.42 1.86 -24.37
CA VAL A 131 20.52 0.95 -24.72
C VAL A 131 20.56 -0.22 -23.73
N VAL A 132 20.92 -1.41 -24.22
CA VAL A 132 21.05 -2.61 -23.40
C VAL A 132 22.34 -2.56 -22.58
N HIS A 133 22.22 -2.71 -21.26
CA HIS A 133 23.32 -2.80 -20.30
C HIS A 133 23.32 -4.14 -19.56
N LEU A 134 24.52 -4.65 -19.29
CA LEU A 134 24.76 -5.71 -18.32
C LEU A 134 25.24 -5.07 -17.01
N VAL A 135 24.43 -5.20 -15.96
CA VAL A 135 24.74 -4.70 -14.62
C VAL A 135 25.16 -5.85 -13.72
N THR A 136 26.31 -5.72 -13.06
CA THR A 136 26.79 -6.67 -12.05
C THR A 136 26.61 -6.09 -10.66
N ILE A 137 25.90 -6.80 -9.79
CA ILE A 137 25.58 -6.39 -8.42
C ILE A 137 26.25 -7.32 -7.43
N SER A 138 27.03 -6.76 -6.50
CA SER A 138 27.58 -7.50 -5.38
C SER A 138 26.52 -7.67 -4.29
N LEU A 139 26.32 -8.93 -3.88
CA LEU A 139 25.47 -9.33 -2.76
C LEU A 139 26.30 -10.03 -1.67
N THR A 140 27.63 -9.82 -1.67
CA THR A 140 28.54 -10.37 -0.64
C THR A 140 28.19 -9.87 0.76
N SER A 141 27.77 -8.60 0.87
CA SER A 141 27.12 -8.03 2.04
C SER A 141 25.63 -7.81 1.71
N PRO A 142 24.74 -8.75 2.09
CA PRO A 142 23.31 -8.66 1.80
C PRO A 142 22.65 -7.38 2.31
N ALA A 143 23.22 -6.76 3.35
CA ALA A 143 22.69 -5.54 3.93
C ALA A 143 23.04 -4.26 3.14
N THR A 144 24.06 -4.35 2.28
CA THR A 144 24.57 -3.21 1.51
C THR A 144 24.86 -3.68 0.08
N PRO A 145 23.82 -4.05 -0.70
CA PRO A 145 24.00 -4.41 -2.11
C PRO A 145 24.58 -3.23 -2.90
N THR A 146 25.51 -3.50 -3.80
CA THR A 146 26.23 -2.44 -4.54
C THR A 146 26.41 -2.83 -6.00
N ILE A 147 26.34 -1.83 -6.89
CA ILE A 147 26.68 -2.03 -8.31
C ILE A 147 28.21 -2.06 -8.43
N VAL A 148 28.73 -3.18 -8.93
CA VAL A 148 30.17 -3.38 -9.16
C VAL A 148 30.57 -2.90 -10.54
N ASN A 149 29.73 -3.19 -11.54
CA ASN A 149 30.01 -2.84 -12.92
C ASN A 149 28.74 -2.64 -13.74
N GLN A 150 28.84 -1.80 -14.77
CA GLN A 150 27.81 -1.52 -15.76
C GLN A 150 28.45 -1.48 -17.16
N THR A 151 28.23 -2.52 -17.95
CA THR A 151 28.80 -2.61 -19.31
C THR A 151 27.72 -2.43 -20.36
N VAL A 152 27.93 -1.51 -21.30
CA VAL A 152 27.05 -1.31 -22.46
C VAL A 152 27.21 -2.49 -23.42
N ILE A 153 26.11 -3.08 -23.89
CA ILE A 153 26.14 -4.21 -24.82
C ILE A 153 25.63 -3.78 -26.20
N ASN A 154 26.54 -3.27 -27.04
CA ASN A 154 26.23 -2.75 -28.38
C ASN A 154 25.81 -3.82 -29.41
N ARG A 155 25.87 -5.11 -29.05
CA ARG A 155 25.51 -6.22 -29.95
C ARG A 155 24.00 -6.46 -30.02
N PHE A 156 23.23 -5.92 -29.08
CA PHE A 156 21.78 -6.13 -29.01
C PHE A 156 21.05 -4.83 -29.27
N THR A 157 20.01 -4.90 -30.09
CA THR A 157 18.96 -3.88 -30.17
C THR A 157 17.88 -4.16 -29.14
N GLU A 158 17.60 -5.43 -28.86
CA GLU A 158 16.64 -5.88 -27.85
C GLU A 158 17.19 -7.06 -27.05
N GLY A 159 17.22 -6.95 -25.72
CA GLY A 159 17.56 -8.06 -24.83
C GLY A 159 16.35 -8.94 -24.51
N THR A 160 16.53 -10.26 -24.36
CA THR A 160 15.43 -11.20 -24.07
C THR A 160 15.57 -12.00 -22.79
N ALA A 161 16.75 -12.56 -22.50
CA ALA A 161 16.96 -13.38 -21.32
C ALA A 161 18.43 -13.40 -20.88
N ILE A 162 18.66 -13.65 -19.59
CA ILE A 162 20.00 -13.78 -19.01
C ILE A 162 20.09 -15.01 -18.10
N CYS A 163 21.20 -15.73 -18.17
CA CYS A 163 21.58 -16.71 -17.15
C CYS A 163 23.07 -16.61 -16.83
N ALA A 164 23.43 -16.94 -15.60
CA ALA A 164 24.81 -16.96 -15.15
C ALA A 164 25.13 -18.28 -14.45
N GLY A 165 26.35 -18.77 -14.66
CA GLY A 165 26.82 -20.02 -14.09
C GLY A 165 28.33 -20.01 -13.95
N ASN A 166 28.82 -20.24 -12.73
CA ASN A 166 30.25 -20.25 -12.38
C ASN A 166 31.02 -19.01 -12.87
N ASP A 167 31.73 -19.14 -13.99
CA ASP A 167 32.65 -18.21 -14.61
C ASP A 167 32.09 -17.59 -15.91
N MET A 168 30.81 -17.77 -16.20
CA MET A 168 30.18 -17.31 -17.45
C MET A 168 28.81 -16.67 -17.23
N ILE A 169 28.50 -15.74 -18.13
CA ILE A 169 27.21 -15.06 -18.26
C ILE A 169 26.75 -15.25 -19.71
N CYS A 170 25.54 -15.74 -19.91
CA CYS A 170 24.93 -15.88 -21.22
C CYS A 170 23.76 -14.91 -21.33
N ILE A 171 23.76 -14.13 -22.40
CA ILE A 171 22.72 -13.13 -22.71
C ILE A 171 22.15 -13.48 -24.08
N SER A 172 20.84 -13.49 -24.21
CA SER A 172 20.17 -13.63 -25.50
C SER A 172 19.39 -12.38 -25.88
N GLY A 173 19.19 -12.20 -27.18
CA GLY A 173 18.47 -11.04 -27.70
C GLY A 173 18.45 -11.01 -29.22
N ILE A 174 18.01 -9.87 -29.75
CA ILE A 174 18.00 -9.55 -31.17
C ILE A 174 19.18 -8.63 -31.45
N SER A 175 19.96 -8.97 -32.48
CA SER A 175 21.09 -8.18 -32.93
C SER A 175 20.67 -7.01 -33.83
N SER A 176 21.61 -6.12 -34.14
CA SER A 176 21.38 -5.02 -35.09
C SER A 176 21.07 -5.48 -36.52
N SER A 177 21.46 -6.70 -36.89
CA SER A 177 21.09 -7.33 -38.19
C SER A 177 19.72 -8.01 -38.15
N GLY A 178 19.03 -8.01 -37.01
CA GLY A 178 17.74 -8.69 -36.82
C GLY A 178 17.86 -10.18 -36.51
N GLU A 179 19.07 -10.73 -36.41
CA GLU A 179 19.28 -12.13 -36.04
C GLU A 179 19.08 -12.35 -34.54
N HIS A 180 18.48 -13.48 -34.17
CA HIS A 180 18.43 -13.93 -32.79
C HIS A 180 19.78 -14.54 -32.41
N ILE A 181 20.41 -14.01 -31.37
CA ILE A 181 21.73 -14.45 -30.94
C ILE A 181 21.75 -14.76 -29.44
N ALA A 182 22.59 -15.71 -29.05
CA ALA A 182 23.02 -15.90 -27.67
C ALA A 182 24.52 -15.59 -27.58
N SER A 183 24.87 -14.61 -26.74
CA SER A 183 26.24 -14.15 -26.52
C SER A 183 26.74 -14.58 -25.15
N ILE A 184 27.98 -15.05 -25.11
CA ILE A 184 28.66 -15.60 -23.93
C ILE A 184 29.73 -14.60 -23.49
N TYR A 185 29.73 -14.28 -22.21
CA TYR A 185 30.68 -13.39 -21.55
C TYR A 185 31.35 -14.12 -20.39
N SER A 186 32.59 -13.75 -20.08
CA SER A 186 33.24 -14.18 -18.84
C SER A 186 32.60 -13.46 -17.65
N ALA A 187 32.26 -14.20 -16.60
CA ALA A 187 31.84 -13.61 -15.34
C ALA A 187 33.05 -13.02 -14.58
N PRO A 188 32.95 -11.80 -14.02
CA PRO A 188 33.99 -11.22 -13.20
C PRO A 188 34.37 -12.13 -12.02
N LYS A 189 35.67 -12.27 -11.72
CA LYS A 189 36.07 -12.96 -10.48
C LYS A 189 35.64 -12.12 -9.29
N ARG A 190 35.10 -12.81 -8.26
CA ARG A 190 34.40 -12.38 -7.02
C ARG A 190 34.90 -11.13 -6.26
N SER A 191 36.03 -10.54 -6.63
CA SER A 191 36.67 -9.39 -5.94
C SER A 191 37.35 -8.37 -6.87
N SER A 192 37.35 -8.57 -8.18
CA SER A 192 38.29 -7.86 -9.07
C SER A 192 37.75 -6.58 -9.70
N GLY A 193 36.45 -6.29 -9.58
CA GLY A 193 35.81 -5.18 -10.32
C GLY A 193 35.96 -5.30 -11.85
N SER A 194 36.45 -6.44 -12.35
CA SER A 194 36.75 -6.63 -13.77
C SER A 194 35.47 -6.63 -14.59
N GLU A 195 35.47 -5.99 -15.74
CA GLU A 195 34.30 -6.00 -16.62
C GLU A 195 34.09 -7.38 -17.26
N PRO A 196 32.82 -7.81 -17.46
CA PRO A 196 32.52 -8.99 -18.27
C PRO A 196 33.11 -8.86 -19.66
N THR A 197 33.95 -9.83 -20.05
CA THR A 197 34.61 -9.83 -21.36
C THR A 197 33.83 -10.72 -22.31
N TYR A 198 33.60 -10.24 -23.53
CA TYR A 198 32.96 -11.02 -24.58
C TYR A 198 33.81 -12.22 -24.99
N LEU A 199 33.21 -13.40 -25.10
CA LEU A 199 33.89 -14.64 -25.50
C LEU A 199 33.45 -15.13 -26.88
N ALA A 200 32.15 -15.29 -27.10
CA ALA A 200 31.58 -15.77 -28.35
C ALA A 200 30.10 -15.44 -28.48
N SER A 201 29.55 -15.60 -29.69
CA SER A 201 28.10 -15.57 -29.95
C SER A 201 27.73 -16.73 -30.86
N LEU A 202 26.49 -17.18 -30.73
CA LEU A 202 25.88 -18.14 -31.63
C LEU A 202 24.53 -17.62 -32.13
N THR A 203 24.24 -17.85 -33.41
CA THR A 203 22.95 -17.51 -34.00
C THR A 203 21.94 -18.62 -33.70
N VAL A 204 20.74 -18.23 -33.29
CA VAL A 204 19.63 -19.11 -32.97
C VAL A 204 18.55 -18.91 -34.03
N GLN A 205 17.94 -20.00 -34.49
CA GLN A 205 16.99 -19.94 -35.61
C GLN A 205 15.71 -19.18 -35.27
N ASN A 206 15.22 -19.33 -34.04
CA ASN A 206 13.95 -18.76 -33.57
C ASN A 206 14.18 -17.76 -32.42
N PRO A 207 13.21 -16.88 -32.12
CA PRO A 207 13.26 -16.01 -30.96
C PRO A 207 13.56 -16.77 -29.67
N VAL A 208 14.62 -16.36 -28.96
CA VAL A 208 15.01 -16.97 -27.68
C VAL A 208 14.04 -16.54 -26.59
N ARG A 209 13.45 -17.52 -25.89
CA ARG A 209 12.52 -17.30 -24.77
C ARG A 209 13.22 -17.35 -23.42
N ARG A 210 14.06 -18.36 -23.22
CA ARG A 210 14.78 -18.62 -21.97
C ARG A 210 16.13 -19.26 -22.25
N VAL A 211 17.07 -18.99 -21.37
CA VAL A 211 18.40 -19.61 -21.33
C VAL A 211 18.68 -20.16 -19.93
N ASP A 212 19.36 -21.30 -19.85
CA ASP A 212 19.80 -21.91 -18.57
C ASP A 212 21.21 -22.45 -18.73
N LEU A 213 22.05 -22.23 -17.72
CA LEU A 213 23.45 -22.61 -17.73
C LEU A 213 23.78 -23.43 -16.50
N GLN A 214 24.13 -24.69 -16.70
CA GLN A 214 24.62 -25.60 -15.64
C GLN A 214 25.81 -26.40 -16.16
N GLU A 215 26.87 -26.54 -15.36
CA GLU A 215 28.02 -27.40 -15.66
C GLU A 215 28.66 -27.17 -17.05
N ARG A 216 28.79 -25.90 -17.48
CA ARG A 216 29.27 -25.51 -18.82
C ARG A 216 28.43 -26.08 -19.98
N GLN A 217 27.19 -26.45 -19.73
CA GLN A 217 26.20 -26.77 -20.75
C GLN A 217 25.11 -25.70 -20.74
N LEU A 218 25.02 -24.97 -21.84
CA LEU A 218 23.98 -23.97 -22.07
C LEU A 218 22.80 -24.64 -22.77
N VAL A 219 21.60 -24.39 -22.25
CA VAL A 219 20.33 -24.80 -22.84
C VAL A 219 19.62 -23.55 -23.32
N ILE A 220 19.20 -23.55 -24.57
CA ILE A 220 18.48 -22.43 -25.19
C ILE A 220 17.10 -22.92 -25.60
N LEU A 221 16.05 -22.33 -25.02
CA LEU A 221 14.68 -22.51 -25.49
C LEU A 221 14.34 -21.38 -26.45
N SER A 222 14.05 -21.74 -27.70
CA SER A 222 13.58 -20.82 -28.73
C SER A 222 12.21 -21.25 -29.24
N SER A 223 11.39 -20.29 -29.68
CA SER A 223 10.05 -20.58 -30.20
C SER A 223 9.64 -19.54 -31.23
N SER A 224 9.02 -20.02 -32.30
CA SER A 224 8.30 -19.18 -33.25
C SER A 224 6.93 -18.83 -32.65
N ASN A 225 6.53 -17.55 -32.64
CA ASN A 225 5.26 -17.12 -32.06
C ASN A 225 4.08 -17.92 -32.69
N GLY A 226 3.47 -18.83 -31.92
CA GLY A 226 2.36 -19.69 -32.38
C GLY A 226 2.77 -20.95 -33.15
N GLY A 227 4.07 -21.26 -33.26
CA GLY A 227 4.59 -22.44 -33.95
C GLY A 227 5.28 -23.44 -33.02
N ASN A 228 6.21 -24.23 -33.57
CA ASN A 228 7.00 -25.18 -32.79
C ASN A 228 8.13 -24.49 -32.04
N SER A 229 8.49 -25.08 -30.91
CA SER A 229 9.65 -24.68 -30.11
C SER A 229 10.85 -25.59 -30.38
N GLN A 230 12.03 -25.10 -30.04
CA GLN A 230 13.28 -25.82 -30.18
C GLN A 230 14.12 -25.64 -28.92
N VAL A 231 14.72 -26.74 -28.46
CA VAL A 231 15.70 -26.73 -27.37
C VAL A 231 17.05 -27.10 -27.94
N ASP A 232 17.99 -26.16 -27.88
CA ASP A 232 19.37 -26.38 -28.30
C ASP A 232 20.28 -26.63 -27.09
N LEU A 233 21.08 -27.69 -27.17
CA LEU A 233 22.07 -28.07 -26.17
C LEU A 233 23.45 -27.65 -26.68
N VAL A 234 23.99 -26.60 -26.05
CA VAL A 234 25.27 -26.00 -26.42
C VAL A 234 26.33 -26.42 -25.41
N ASP A 235 27.43 -26.96 -25.91
CA ASP A 235 28.61 -27.25 -25.11
C ASP A 235 29.51 -26.02 -25.00
N LEU A 236 29.81 -25.63 -23.77
CA LEU A 236 30.70 -24.52 -23.42
C LEU A 236 31.97 -25.03 -22.71
N SER A 237 32.37 -26.28 -22.94
CA SER A 237 33.69 -26.78 -22.55
C SER A 237 34.81 -25.87 -23.07
N ASN A 238 34.67 -25.40 -24.33
CA ASN A 238 35.43 -24.30 -24.92
C ASN A 238 34.52 -23.09 -25.22
N PRO A 239 34.41 -22.10 -24.32
CA PRO A 239 33.43 -21.02 -24.43
C PRO A 239 33.72 -20.02 -25.56
N THR A 240 34.94 -19.99 -26.11
CA THR A 240 35.27 -19.13 -27.28
C THR A 240 34.86 -19.75 -28.61
N SER A 241 34.45 -21.02 -28.61
CA SER A 241 33.98 -21.76 -29.79
C SER A 241 32.81 -22.67 -29.40
N PRO A 242 31.67 -22.11 -28.98
CA PRO A 242 30.51 -22.88 -28.55
C PRO A 242 29.96 -23.74 -29.68
N THR A 243 29.58 -24.98 -29.37
CA THR A 243 29.03 -25.93 -30.37
C THR A 243 27.68 -26.47 -29.94
N ILE A 244 26.70 -26.42 -30.83
CA ILE A 244 25.40 -27.10 -30.64
C ILE A 244 25.63 -28.60 -30.80
N ARG A 245 25.47 -29.35 -29.71
CA ARG A 245 25.62 -30.81 -29.70
C ARG A 245 24.35 -31.53 -30.15
N ASN A 246 23.20 -30.98 -29.79
CA ASN A 246 21.90 -31.58 -30.06
C ASN A 246 20.82 -30.51 -30.08
N SER A 247 19.78 -30.73 -30.89
CA SER A 247 18.61 -29.86 -31.00
C SER A 247 17.36 -30.73 -30.96
N VAL A 248 16.41 -30.35 -30.12
CA VAL A 248 15.15 -31.07 -29.93
C VAL A 248 13.99 -30.17 -30.31
N THR A 249 13.25 -30.56 -31.35
CA THR A 249 12.02 -29.87 -31.75
C THR A 249 10.85 -30.34 -30.90
N ILE A 250 10.04 -29.38 -30.44
CA ILE A 250 8.91 -29.59 -29.56
C ILE A 250 7.67 -28.98 -30.23
N ASN A 251 6.60 -29.76 -30.31
CA ASN A 251 5.33 -29.25 -30.83
C ASN A 251 4.72 -28.24 -29.85
N GLY A 252 4.34 -27.06 -30.33
CA GLY A 252 3.72 -25.97 -29.57
C GLY A 252 4.66 -24.83 -29.15
N ASP A 253 4.09 -23.71 -28.71
CA ASP A 253 4.81 -22.49 -28.29
C ASP A 253 5.14 -22.56 -26.80
N CYS A 254 6.26 -23.24 -26.49
CA CYS A 254 6.85 -23.31 -25.17
C CYS A 254 7.57 -22.00 -24.84
N ARG A 255 7.26 -21.43 -23.68
CA ARG A 255 7.79 -20.12 -23.25
C ARG A 255 8.64 -20.19 -21.99
N VAL A 256 8.45 -21.22 -21.18
CA VAL A 256 9.16 -21.38 -19.92
C VAL A 256 9.88 -22.71 -19.88
N MET A 257 10.97 -22.76 -19.11
CA MET A 257 11.69 -23.99 -18.83
C MET A 257 12.25 -23.98 -17.40
N ALA A 258 12.46 -25.17 -16.86
CA ALA A 258 13.19 -25.36 -15.61
C ALA A 258 14.03 -26.63 -15.71
N ARG A 259 15.24 -26.58 -15.15
CA ARG A 259 16.22 -27.66 -15.26
C ARG A 259 16.69 -28.11 -13.88
N TYR A 260 16.76 -29.43 -13.71
CA TYR A 260 17.52 -30.06 -12.64
C TYR A 260 18.42 -31.14 -13.23
N LYS A 261 19.74 -30.93 -13.15
CA LYS A 261 20.76 -31.86 -13.69
C LYS A 261 20.46 -32.19 -15.16
N ASP A 262 20.12 -33.44 -15.44
CA ASP A 262 19.91 -33.97 -16.79
C ASP A 262 18.43 -33.99 -17.21
N THR A 263 17.53 -33.47 -16.39
CA THR A 263 16.10 -33.38 -16.65
C THR A 263 15.72 -31.92 -16.85
N LEU A 264 15.23 -31.63 -18.04
CA LEU A 264 14.65 -30.34 -18.41
C LEU A 264 13.14 -30.49 -18.52
N ILE A 265 12.37 -29.55 -17.99
CA ILE A 265 10.96 -29.39 -18.38
C ILE A 265 10.79 -28.14 -19.23
N VAL A 266 9.87 -28.22 -20.19
CA VAL A 266 9.44 -27.10 -21.03
C VAL A 266 7.92 -27.04 -21.00
N ALA A 267 7.37 -25.84 -20.89
CA ALA A 267 5.91 -25.64 -20.87
C ALA A 267 5.48 -24.41 -21.67
N GLY A 268 4.27 -24.49 -22.20
CA GLY A 268 3.60 -23.42 -22.92
C GLY A 268 2.36 -23.90 -23.65
N SER A 269 1.94 -23.17 -24.68
CA SER A 269 0.71 -23.44 -25.42
C SER A 269 0.85 -24.67 -26.31
N ASP A 270 -0.22 -25.47 -26.39
CA ASP A 270 -0.28 -26.57 -27.36
C ASP A 270 -0.47 -26.06 -28.79
N SER A 271 0.07 -26.80 -29.75
CA SER A 271 -0.03 -26.61 -31.20
C SER A 271 -1.43 -26.83 -31.77
N THR A 272 -2.36 -27.38 -30.98
CA THR A 272 -3.70 -27.81 -31.43
C THR A 272 -4.75 -26.68 -31.45
N GLY A 273 -4.36 -25.43 -31.21
CA GLY A 273 -5.24 -24.25 -31.35
C GLY A 273 -6.25 -24.05 -30.20
N GLY A 274 -6.28 -24.92 -29.20
CA GLY A 274 -6.98 -24.70 -27.93
C GLY A 274 -6.14 -23.86 -26.96
N HIS A 275 -6.77 -23.05 -26.11
CA HIS A 275 -6.12 -22.32 -25.01
C HIS A 275 -5.57 -23.23 -23.90
N SER A 276 -5.16 -24.45 -24.22
CA SER A 276 -4.62 -25.43 -23.28
C SER A 276 -3.11 -25.39 -23.27
N CYS A 277 -2.51 -25.29 -22.08
CA CYS A 277 -1.08 -25.44 -21.91
C CYS A 277 -0.68 -26.92 -21.73
N GLN A 278 0.53 -27.25 -22.17
CA GLN A 278 1.17 -28.56 -21.99
C GLN A 278 2.55 -28.40 -21.36
N VAL A 279 3.04 -29.48 -20.74
CA VAL A 279 4.41 -29.59 -20.23
C VAL A 279 5.04 -30.89 -20.73
N ARG A 280 6.34 -30.85 -21.04
CA ARG A 280 7.12 -32.00 -21.50
C ARG A 280 8.43 -32.08 -20.71
N ALA A 281 8.86 -33.30 -20.37
CA ALA A 281 10.18 -33.55 -19.82
C ALA A 281 11.13 -34.04 -20.92
N ILE A 282 12.36 -33.52 -20.93
CA ILE A 282 13.39 -33.81 -21.93
C ILE A 282 14.64 -34.32 -21.22
N ALA A 283 15.21 -35.40 -21.76
CA ALA A 283 16.46 -35.96 -21.29
C ALA A 283 17.67 -35.36 -22.00
N LEU A 284 18.55 -34.69 -21.26
CA LEU A 284 19.68 -33.97 -21.85
C LEU A 284 20.86 -34.88 -22.24
N LYS A 285 21.02 -36.05 -21.59
CA LYS A 285 22.14 -37.00 -21.85
C LYS A 285 21.84 -38.10 -22.87
N ASN A 286 20.56 -38.50 -23.03
CA ASN A 286 20.16 -39.59 -23.91
C ASN A 286 19.36 -39.03 -25.09
N SER A 287 20.03 -38.76 -26.22
CA SER A 287 19.46 -38.41 -27.54
C SER A 287 18.25 -37.46 -27.60
N GLY A 288 18.00 -36.65 -26.56
CA GLY A 288 16.87 -35.72 -26.53
C GLY A 288 15.50 -36.39 -26.56
N GLN A 289 15.36 -37.67 -26.24
CA GLN A 289 14.04 -38.30 -26.20
C GLN A 289 13.19 -37.65 -25.10
N GLY A 290 12.14 -36.94 -25.53
CA GLY A 290 11.15 -36.35 -24.65
C GLY A 290 10.21 -37.43 -24.10
N ALA A 291 9.88 -37.34 -22.82
CA ALA A 291 8.75 -38.06 -22.26
C ALA A 291 7.43 -37.49 -22.83
N GLY A 292 6.35 -38.25 -22.73
CA GLY A 292 5.02 -37.86 -23.21
C GLY A 292 4.59 -36.48 -22.67
N ALA A 293 3.82 -35.74 -23.48
CA ALA A 293 3.26 -34.47 -23.06
C ALA A 293 2.19 -34.67 -21.99
N LEU A 294 2.25 -33.87 -20.93
CA LEU A 294 1.20 -33.79 -19.92
C LEU A 294 0.39 -32.51 -20.16
N SER A 295 -0.93 -32.63 -20.33
CA SER A 295 -1.83 -31.49 -20.41
C SER A 295 -2.00 -30.83 -19.04
N LEU A 296 -1.92 -29.50 -19.00
CA LEU A 296 -2.09 -28.72 -17.78
C LEU A 296 -3.56 -28.34 -17.53
N GLY A 297 -4.43 -28.56 -18.52
CA GLY A 297 -5.90 -28.51 -18.42
C GLY A 297 -6.49 -27.14 -18.14
N SER A 298 -6.30 -26.64 -16.92
CA SER A 298 -6.85 -25.38 -16.40
C SER A 298 -6.03 -24.16 -16.79
N LEU A 299 -4.74 -24.33 -17.09
CA LEU A 299 -3.85 -23.22 -17.42
C LEU A 299 -4.04 -22.74 -18.87
N THR A 300 -4.36 -21.45 -19.01
CA THR A 300 -4.46 -20.74 -20.29
C THR A 300 -3.13 -20.13 -20.73
N SER A 301 -2.25 -19.82 -19.77
CA SER A 301 -0.89 -19.34 -20.03
C SER A 301 0.08 -19.75 -18.91
N VAL A 302 1.39 -19.75 -19.20
CA VAL A 302 2.46 -20.06 -18.24
C VAL A 302 3.51 -18.96 -18.25
N PHE A 303 3.89 -18.47 -17.07
CA PHE A 303 4.78 -17.31 -16.87
C PHE A 303 6.18 -17.69 -16.42
N SER A 304 6.28 -18.67 -15.51
CA SER A 304 7.54 -19.08 -14.91
C SER A 304 7.53 -20.56 -14.54
N ALA A 305 8.71 -21.16 -14.49
CA ALA A 305 8.92 -22.53 -14.04
C ALA A 305 10.10 -22.59 -13.07
N ALA A 306 10.04 -23.48 -12.08
CA ALA A 306 11.13 -23.73 -11.14
C ALA A 306 11.30 -25.23 -10.89
N ALA A 307 12.53 -25.64 -10.59
CA ALA A 307 12.86 -27.01 -10.22
C ALA A 307 13.14 -27.12 -8.71
N SER A 308 12.71 -28.22 -8.10
CA SER A 308 13.07 -28.58 -6.73
C SER A 308 14.58 -28.82 -6.63
N PRO A 309 15.25 -28.40 -5.54
CA PRO A 309 16.66 -28.72 -5.30
C PRO A 309 16.97 -30.22 -5.22
N LYS A 310 15.95 -31.08 -5.02
CA LYS A 310 16.10 -32.54 -5.03
C LYS A 310 15.84 -33.16 -6.41
N GLY A 311 15.20 -32.43 -7.32
CA GLY A 311 14.88 -32.88 -8.68
C GLY A 311 13.67 -33.79 -8.82
N ASP A 312 12.94 -34.01 -7.73
CA ASP A 312 11.74 -34.85 -7.67
C ASP A 312 10.46 -34.12 -8.09
N GLN A 313 10.50 -32.78 -8.05
CA GLN A 313 9.36 -31.93 -8.31
C GLN A 313 9.73 -30.73 -9.17
N PHE A 314 8.78 -30.28 -9.97
CA PHE A 314 8.82 -29.03 -10.71
C PHE A 314 7.57 -28.22 -10.44
N MET A 315 7.69 -26.91 -10.51
CA MET A 315 6.59 -25.99 -10.28
C MET A 315 6.40 -25.09 -11.49
N LEU A 316 5.16 -24.96 -11.93
CA LEU A 316 4.75 -24.02 -12.97
C LEU A 316 3.86 -22.95 -12.36
N LEU A 317 4.08 -21.70 -12.76
CA LEU A 317 3.22 -20.57 -12.45
C LEU A 317 2.56 -20.09 -13.74
N GLY A 318 1.25 -19.97 -13.73
CA GLY A 318 0.47 -19.56 -14.89
C GLY A 318 -0.85 -18.90 -14.51
N GLU A 319 -1.71 -18.73 -15.50
CA GLU A 319 -3.07 -18.21 -15.34
C GLU A 319 -4.10 -19.30 -15.62
N ALA A 320 -5.13 -19.37 -14.78
CA ALA A 320 -6.34 -20.15 -15.00
C ALA A 320 -7.54 -19.29 -14.64
N ASN A 321 -8.49 -19.11 -15.57
CA ASN A 321 -9.73 -18.35 -15.35
C ASN A 321 -9.51 -16.92 -14.82
N GLY A 322 -8.46 -16.22 -15.29
CA GLY A 322 -8.12 -14.88 -14.82
C GLY A 322 -7.40 -14.83 -13.47
N GLU A 323 -7.15 -15.97 -12.83
CA GLU A 323 -6.47 -16.08 -11.55
C GLU A 323 -5.08 -16.70 -11.70
N ARG A 324 -4.10 -16.20 -10.93
CA ARG A 324 -2.77 -16.81 -10.89
C ARG A 324 -2.85 -18.16 -10.21
N THR A 325 -2.29 -19.17 -10.86
CA THR A 325 -2.36 -20.56 -10.43
C THR A 325 -0.99 -21.21 -10.51
N VAL A 326 -0.66 -21.95 -9.46
CA VAL A 326 0.56 -22.75 -9.36
C VAL A 326 0.20 -24.21 -9.57
N VAL A 327 0.95 -24.88 -10.43
CA VAL A 327 0.84 -26.32 -10.67
C VAL A 327 2.13 -27.00 -10.22
N LEU A 328 2.01 -27.93 -9.27
CA LEU A 328 3.09 -28.79 -8.82
C LEU A 328 3.10 -30.09 -9.62
N LEU A 329 4.26 -30.41 -10.19
CA LEU A 329 4.51 -31.60 -11.00
C LEU A 329 5.50 -32.50 -10.28
N GLY A 330 5.18 -33.78 -10.16
CA GLY A 330 6.14 -34.82 -9.81
C GLY A 330 6.84 -35.33 -11.06
N CYS A 331 8.12 -35.64 -10.95
CA CYS A 331 8.89 -36.30 -12.00
C CYS A 331 9.47 -37.60 -11.46
N ASP A 332 9.06 -38.73 -12.05
CA ASP A 332 9.58 -40.03 -11.65
C ASP A 332 10.96 -40.32 -12.28
N ARG A 333 11.56 -41.47 -11.93
CA ARG A 333 12.87 -41.89 -12.49
C ARG A 333 12.82 -42.15 -14.00
N SER A 334 11.67 -42.51 -14.55
CA SER A 334 11.41 -42.64 -15.98
C SER A 334 11.15 -41.30 -16.68
N ARG A 335 11.20 -40.18 -15.93
CA ARG A 335 10.94 -38.81 -16.41
C ARG A 335 9.49 -38.60 -16.85
N THR A 336 8.57 -39.44 -16.40
CA THR A 336 7.13 -39.23 -16.57
C THR A 336 6.70 -38.12 -15.62
N LEU A 337 5.97 -37.14 -16.16
CA LEU A 337 5.41 -36.05 -15.38
C LEU A 337 4.02 -36.40 -14.89
N ILE A 338 3.76 -36.14 -13.61
CA ILE A 338 2.44 -36.32 -12.99
C ILE A 338 2.04 -35.03 -12.29
N LYS A 339 0.85 -34.52 -12.58
CA LYS A 339 0.28 -33.37 -11.85
C LYS A 339 -0.06 -33.81 -10.43
N GLN A 340 0.65 -33.25 -9.44
CA GLN A 340 0.45 -33.57 -8.03
C GLN A 340 -0.57 -32.65 -7.37
N GLN A 341 -0.51 -31.35 -7.68
CA GLN A 341 -1.36 -30.35 -7.05
C GLN A 341 -1.54 -29.13 -7.96
N GLU A 342 -2.67 -28.45 -7.79
CA GLU A 342 -2.94 -27.14 -8.34
C GLU A 342 -3.44 -26.23 -7.21
N LEU A 343 -2.90 -25.01 -7.16
CA LEU A 343 -3.19 -24.05 -6.10
C LEU A 343 -3.40 -22.66 -6.69
N LYS A 344 -4.54 -22.06 -6.37
CA LYS A 344 -4.85 -20.67 -6.73
C LYS A 344 -4.16 -19.72 -5.76
N LEU A 345 -3.56 -18.66 -6.30
CA LEU A 345 -2.88 -17.64 -5.53
C LEU A 345 -3.78 -16.42 -5.32
N PRO A 346 -3.64 -15.71 -4.18
CA PRO A 346 -4.28 -14.42 -3.97
C PRO A 346 -3.87 -13.41 -5.04
N SER A 347 -4.82 -12.62 -5.54
CA SER A 347 -4.59 -11.52 -6.46
C SER A 347 -5.05 -10.20 -5.85
N SER A 348 -4.38 -9.10 -6.23
CA SER A 348 -4.81 -7.75 -5.87
C SER A 348 -5.96 -7.28 -6.79
N LYS A 349 -6.97 -6.58 -6.24
CA LYS A 349 -8.11 -6.06 -7.02
C LYS A 349 -7.60 -5.17 -8.17
N GLY A 350 -7.95 -5.52 -9.41
CA GLY A 350 -7.60 -4.77 -10.62
C GLY A 350 -6.33 -5.23 -11.33
N GLU A 351 -5.60 -6.20 -10.77
CA GLU A 351 -4.41 -6.78 -11.39
C GLU A 351 -4.79 -8.08 -12.10
N GLY A 352 -4.59 -8.13 -13.43
CA GLY A 352 -4.70 -9.37 -14.19
C GLY A 352 -3.57 -10.34 -13.82
N ALA A 353 -3.75 -11.63 -14.10
CA ALA A 353 -2.75 -12.66 -13.84
C ALA A 353 -1.47 -12.56 -14.71
N SER A 354 -1.22 -11.46 -15.41
CA SER A 354 -0.39 -11.38 -16.62
C SER A 354 1.12 -11.61 -16.45
N LYS A 355 1.66 -11.62 -15.22
CA LYS A 355 3.08 -11.84 -14.94
C LYS A 355 3.31 -12.48 -13.56
N GLY A 356 4.44 -13.15 -13.41
CA GLY A 356 5.00 -13.59 -12.13
C GLY A 356 6.19 -14.52 -12.29
N THR A 357 7.03 -14.58 -11.26
CA THR A 357 8.22 -15.44 -11.19
C THR A 357 8.14 -16.36 -9.98
N VAL A 358 8.60 -17.61 -10.14
CA VAL A 358 8.61 -18.60 -9.06
C VAL A 358 10.00 -19.15 -8.84
N VAL A 359 10.39 -19.34 -7.57
CA VAL A 359 11.62 -20.05 -7.16
C VAL A 359 11.33 -21.03 -6.05
N MET A 360 12.12 -22.11 -5.97
CA MET A 360 11.96 -23.16 -4.95
C MET A 360 13.24 -23.34 -4.12
N LYS A 361 13.08 -23.53 -2.81
CA LYS A 361 14.15 -23.95 -1.89
C LYS A 361 13.59 -24.84 -0.78
N GLU A 362 14.21 -26.01 -0.59
CA GLU A 362 14.03 -26.87 0.60
C GLU A 362 12.56 -27.19 0.98
N GLY A 363 11.68 -27.34 -0.02
CA GLY A 363 10.26 -27.64 0.21
C GLY A 363 9.37 -26.40 0.41
N THR A 364 9.95 -25.20 0.28
CA THR A 364 9.25 -23.93 0.18
C THR A 364 9.38 -23.38 -1.24
N ALA A 365 8.35 -22.71 -1.73
CA ALA A 365 8.39 -21.93 -2.96
C ALA A 365 8.01 -20.48 -2.69
N TYR A 366 8.55 -19.57 -3.49
CA TYR A 366 8.27 -18.14 -3.42
C TYR A 366 7.79 -17.68 -4.77
N VAL A 367 6.62 -17.04 -4.78
CA VAL A 367 5.99 -16.52 -5.99
C VAL A 367 5.96 -15.00 -5.92
N ALA A 368 6.77 -14.36 -6.75
CA ALA A 368 6.75 -12.93 -6.99
C ALA A 368 5.67 -12.60 -8.02
N ALA A 369 4.74 -11.71 -7.67
CA ALA A 369 3.52 -11.47 -8.42
C ALA A 369 3.17 -9.97 -8.49
N GLY A 370 4.16 -9.13 -8.80
CA GLY A 370 3.93 -7.70 -9.02
C GLY A 370 3.27 -7.04 -7.81
N TRP A 371 2.16 -6.34 -8.02
CA TRP A 371 1.44 -5.61 -6.96
C TRP A 371 0.84 -6.50 -5.87
N SER A 372 0.67 -7.79 -6.17
CA SER A 372 0.25 -8.79 -5.20
C SER A 372 1.38 -9.17 -4.22
N GLY A 373 2.61 -8.76 -4.51
CA GLY A 373 3.79 -8.96 -3.68
C GLY A 373 4.40 -10.35 -3.84
N VAL A 374 4.96 -10.93 -2.76
CA VAL A 374 5.57 -12.27 -2.76
C VAL A 374 4.79 -13.22 -1.89
N THR A 375 4.26 -14.29 -2.47
CA THR A 375 3.57 -15.35 -1.72
C THR A 375 4.53 -16.51 -1.45
N MET A 376 4.71 -16.86 -0.18
CA MET A 376 5.43 -18.06 0.24
C MET A 376 4.48 -19.25 0.23
N LEU A 377 4.87 -20.34 -0.42
CA LEU A 377 4.20 -21.64 -0.39
C LEU A 377 5.04 -22.59 0.43
N SER A 378 4.50 -23.12 1.52
CA SER A 378 5.22 -24.05 2.40
C SER A 378 4.62 -25.45 2.27
N ARG A 379 5.46 -26.48 2.45
CA ARG A 379 4.98 -27.86 2.45
C ARG A 379 4.17 -28.15 3.72
N GLY A 380 2.87 -28.35 3.55
CA GLY A 380 1.93 -28.85 4.55
C GLY A 380 1.76 -30.37 4.51
N LYS A 381 0.76 -30.87 5.26
CA LYS A 381 0.44 -32.31 5.34
C LYS A 381 -0.13 -32.88 4.03
N GLU A 382 -0.88 -32.07 3.28
CA GLU A 382 -1.60 -32.49 2.06
C GLU A 382 -0.93 -32.01 0.76
N GLY A 383 0.26 -31.40 0.83
CA GLY A 383 0.92 -30.79 -0.32
C GLY A 383 1.46 -29.40 0.03
N LEU A 384 1.63 -28.54 -0.96
CA LEU A 384 1.94 -27.14 -0.74
C LEU A 384 0.70 -26.41 -0.21
N ALA A 385 0.91 -25.55 0.76
CA ALA A 385 -0.10 -24.66 1.31
C ALA A 385 0.37 -23.21 1.19
N LEU A 386 -0.60 -22.29 1.05
CA LEU A 386 -0.35 -20.85 1.15
C LEU A 386 0.21 -20.56 2.54
N GLY A 387 1.43 -20.04 2.58
CA GLY A 387 2.08 -19.51 3.77
C GLY A 387 1.89 -18.00 3.86
N GLN A 388 2.94 -17.32 4.29
CA GLN A 388 2.94 -15.86 4.42
C GLN A 388 3.04 -15.17 3.05
N THR A 389 2.30 -14.08 2.87
CA THR A 389 2.46 -13.19 1.73
C THR A 389 3.13 -11.90 2.20
N TYR A 390 4.28 -11.56 1.61
CA TYR A 390 4.79 -10.20 1.58
C TYR A 390 3.91 -9.39 0.66
N SER A 391 3.03 -8.55 1.18
CA SER A 391 2.34 -7.56 0.37
C SER A 391 3.22 -6.32 0.23
N ILE A 392 3.26 -5.74 -0.97
CA ILE A 392 3.88 -4.42 -1.14
C ILE A 392 3.13 -3.44 -0.22
N PRO A 393 3.79 -2.78 0.74
CA PRO A 393 3.18 -1.70 1.48
C PRO A 393 2.88 -0.58 0.47
N ARG A 394 1.60 -0.37 0.18
CA ARG A 394 1.19 0.49 -0.92
C ARG A 394 1.16 1.94 -0.47
N LEU A 395 1.97 2.78 -1.12
CA LEU A 395 2.02 4.24 -1.01
C LEU A 395 2.16 4.75 0.45
N SER A 396 2.53 6.02 0.61
CA SER A 396 2.42 6.65 1.93
C SER A 396 0.96 6.62 2.40
N ALA A 397 0.74 6.52 3.71
CA ALA A 397 -0.59 6.55 4.27
C ALA A 397 -1.37 7.79 3.79
N ALA A 398 -2.50 7.57 3.13
CA ALA A 398 -3.44 8.60 2.71
C ALA A 398 -4.08 9.36 3.89
N GLY A 399 -4.05 8.79 5.10
CA GLY A 399 -4.44 9.49 6.31
C GLY A 399 -4.23 8.67 7.58
N VAL A 400 -4.30 9.36 8.72
CA VAL A 400 -4.30 8.76 10.06
C VAL A 400 -5.54 9.20 10.85
N ALA A 401 -6.12 8.27 11.61
CA ALA A 401 -7.15 8.57 12.60
C ALA A 401 -6.80 7.90 13.94
N SER A 402 -7.04 8.58 15.05
CA SER A 402 -6.80 8.03 16.39
C SER A 402 -8.04 8.11 17.28
N TRP A 403 -8.29 7.06 18.06
CA TRP A 403 -9.25 7.05 19.16
C TRP A 403 -8.67 6.20 20.29
N GLY A 404 -8.23 6.87 21.34
CA GLY A 404 -7.12 6.37 22.12
C GLY A 404 -7.38 5.09 22.85
N ASP A 405 -6.66 3.98 22.78
CA ASP A 405 -5.27 3.75 22.35
C ASP A 405 -5.15 3.12 20.97
N LEU A 406 -6.11 3.40 20.09
CA LEU A 406 -6.15 2.87 18.74
C LEU A 406 -5.75 3.94 17.73
N VAL A 407 -4.97 3.52 16.74
CA VAL A 407 -4.58 4.32 15.57
C VAL A 407 -4.91 3.53 14.32
N VAL A 408 -5.58 4.16 13.37
CA VAL A 408 -5.87 3.59 12.05
C VAL A 408 -5.06 4.33 11.01
N LEU A 409 -4.23 3.61 10.28
CA LEU A 409 -3.54 4.10 9.09
C LEU A 409 -4.31 3.65 7.84
N ALA A 410 -4.63 4.60 6.98
CA ALA A 410 -5.25 4.30 5.69
C ALA A 410 -4.23 4.43 4.58
N GLY A 411 -3.96 3.34 3.87
CA GLY A 411 -3.28 3.33 2.57
C GLY A 411 -4.10 2.50 1.60
N ALA A 412 -3.48 1.51 0.96
CA ALA A 412 -4.26 0.49 0.26
C ALA A 412 -5.04 -0.46 1.14
N GLN A 413 -4.63 -0.57 2.40
CA GLN A 413 -5.33 -1.29 3.45
C GLN A 413 -5.57 -0.33 4.61
N LEU A 414 -6.56 -0.66 5.43
CA LEU A 414 -6.72 -0.06 6.75
C LEU A 414 -5.95 -0.90 7.75
N GLN A 415 -5.00 -0.30 8.45
CA GLN A 415 -4.19 -0.97 9.48
C GLN A 415 -4.49 -0.37 10.86
N LEU A 416 -4.86 -1.20 11.82
CA LEU A 416 -5.15 -0.83 13.21
C LEU A 416 -3.96 -1.13 14.11
N TYR A 417 -3.41 -0.09 14.73
CA TYR A 417 -2.34 -0.19 15.73
C TYR A 417 -2.87 0.10 17.12
N SER A 418 -2.34 -0.62 18.12
CA SER A 418 -2.43 -0.22 19.52
C SER A 418 -1.23 0.64 19.86
N ILE A 419 -1.50 1.80 20.47
CA ILE A 419 -0.49 2.69 21.04
C ILE A 419 -0.57 2.75 22.57
N ALA A 420 -1.15 1.73 23.21
CA ALA A 420 -1.22 1.63 24.67
C ALA A 420 0.17 1.59 25.32
N LYS A 421 1.17 1.13 24.57
CA LYS A 421 2.60 1.27 24.87
C LYS A 421 3.25 2.05 23.71
N PRO A 422 3.30 3.40 23.78
CA PRO A 422 3.78 4.23 22.69
C PRO A 422 5.20 3.90 22.24
N GLU A 423 6.05 3.41 23.13
CA GLU A 423 7.43 2.96 22.83
C GLU A 423 7.48 1.71 21.94
N ARG A 424 6.37 0.96 21.88
CA ARG A 424 6.21 -0.31 21.16
C ARG A 424 4.78 -0.41 20.65
N PRO A 425 4.39 0.40 19.66
CA PRO A 425 3.11 0.23 19.01
C PRO A 425 3.02 -1.19 18.45
N SER A 426 1.80 -1.68 18.27
CA SER A 426 1.62 -3.03 17.74
C SER A 426 0.43 -3.08 16.81
N LEU A 427 0.62 -3.62 15.62
CA LEU A 427 -0.47 -3.93 14.71
C LEU A 427 -1.42 -4.95 15.37
N ILE A 428 -2.68 -4.58 15.54
CA ILE A 428 -3.75 -5.41 16.11
C ILE A 428 -4.51 -6.12 14.99
N ASN A 429 -4.90 -5.37 13.97
CA ASN A 429 -5.83 -5.83 12.94
C ASN A 429 -5.62 -5.05 11.63
N TRP A 430 -6.14 -5.58 10.53
CA TRP A 430 -6.15 -4.91 9.24
C TRP A 430 -7.39 -5.31 8.42
N ALA A 431 -7.76 -4.45 7.46
CA ALA A 431 -8.88 -4.67 6.56
C ALA A 431 -8.56 -4.16 5.15
N ASP A 432 -8.96 -4.94 4.14
CA ASP A 432 -8.97 -4.49 2.74
C ASP A 432 -10.23 -3.66 2.49
N PRO A 433 -10.10 -2.37 2.14
CA PRO A 433 -11.24 -1.59 1.70
C PRO A 433 -11.71 -2.05 0.32
N ASP A 434 -13.00 -1.84 0.02
CA ASP A 434 -13.55 -2.29 -1.25
C ASP A 434 -13.02 -1.52 -2.46
N ALA A 435 -12.60 -0.28 -2.22
CA ALA A 435 -11.94 0.63 -3.15
C ALA A 435 -10.83 1.41 -2.43
N ALA A 436 -9.91 2.00 -3.21
CA ALA A 436 -8.83 2.82 -2.66
C ALA A 436 -9.38 4.01 -1.85
N ILE A 437 -8.80 4.23 -0.68
CA ILE A 437 -9.23 5.28 0.25
C ILE A 437 -8.52 6.58 -0.11
N LYS A 438 -9.30 7.65 -0.26
CA LYS A 438 -8.81 9.00 -0.57
C LYS A 438 -8.54 9.82 0.69
N SER A 439 -9.39 9.67 1.68
CA SER A 439 -9.37 10.46 2.91
C SER A 439 -10.02 9.66 4.04
N ILE A 440 -9.48 9.78 5.25
CA ILE A 440 -10.07 9.22 6.46
C ILE A 440 -10.19 10.27 7.55
N VAL A 441 -11.18 10.08 8.42
CA VAL A 441 -11.30 10.88 9.63
C VAL A 441 -11.88 10.06 10.77
N GLY A 442 -11.37 10.29 11.98
CA GLY A 442 -11.89 9.69 13.21
C GLY A 442 -13.22 10.33 13.62
N ALA A 443 -14.20 9.50 13.98
CA ALA A 443 -15.51 9.90 14.47
C ALA A 443 -15.80 9.22 15.83
N GLY A 444 -14.96 9.49 16.83
CA GLY A 444 -14.97 8.76 18.10
C GLY A 444 -14.47 7.32 17.90
N SER A 445 -15.20 6.33 18.41
CA SER A 445 -14.87 4.90 18.26
C SER A 445 -15.08 4.34 16.84
N PHE A 446 -15.38 5.20 15.88
CA PHE A 446 -15.59 4.88 14.47
C PHE A 446 -14.59 5.64 13.60
N VAL A 447 -14.37 5.13 12.39
CA VAL A 447 -13.60 5.77 11.33
C VAL A 447 -14.46 5.89 10.08
N LEU A 448 -14.43 7.08 9.47
CA LEU A 448 -15.04 7.34 8.18
C LEU A 448 -13.99 7.17 7.08
N CYS A 449 -14.28 6.32 6.10
CA CYS A 449 -13.38 6.01 4.99
C CYS A 449 -14.01 6.49 3.69
N LEU A 450 -13.47 7.56 3.10
CA LEU A 450 -13.94 8.08 1.82
C LEU A 450 -13.20 7.38 0.67
N SER A 451 -13.95 6.74 -0.23
CA SER A 451 -13.43 6.16 -1.47
C SER A 451 -13.85 6.99 -2.69
N ARG A 452 -13.76 6.44 -3.90
CA ARG A 452 -14.13 7.15 -5.13
C ARG A 452 -15.62 7.52 -5.20
N GLU A 453 -16.50 6.63 -4.75
CA GLU A 453 -17.96 6.74 -4.95
C GLU A 453 -18.80 6.52 -3.68
N GLU A 454 -18.15 6.22 -2.55
CA GLU A 454 -18.83 5.97 -1.30
C GLU A 454 -18.04 6.45 -0.08
N LEU A 455 -18.77 6.72 1.00
CA LEU A 455 -18.27 6.92 2.34
C LEU A 455 -18.68 5.72 3.17
N ALA A 456 -17.72 5.02 3.77
CA ALA A 456 -17.95 3.87 4.64
C ALA A 456 -17.68 4.24 6.10
N LEU A 457 -18.61 3.90 6.99
CA LEU A 457 -18.46 3.97 8.44
C LEU A 457 -18.01 2.61 8.96
N ARG A 458 -16.85 2.55 9.62
CA ARG A 458 -16.29 1.32 10.21
C ARG A 458 -16.01 1.55 11.67
N LYS A 459 -16.15 0.53 12.50
CA LYS A 459 -15.78 0.60 13.92
C LYS A 459 -14.26 0.42 14.05
N MET A 460 -13.59 1.23 14.86
CA MET A 460 -12.11 1.21 14.92
C MET A 460 -11.56 -0.14 15.39
N ASP A 461 -12.20 -0.80 16.36
CA ASP A 461 -11.81 -2.12 16.87
C ASP A 461 -12.20 -3.28 15.91
N LYS A 462 -13.05 -3.01 14.91
CA LYS A 462 -13.56 -3.99 13.95
C LYS A 462 -13.53 -3.46 12.52
N LEU A 463 -12.34 -3.10 12.04
CA LEU A 463 -12.17 -2.47 10.72
C LEU A 463 -12.75 -3.26 9.54
N ARG A 464 -12.86 -4.59 9.63
CA ARG A 464 -13.43 -5.43 8.57
C ARG A 464 -14.95 -5.27 8.44
N GLU A 465 -15.63 -4.95 9.53
CA GLU A 465 -17.08 -4.77 9.56
C GLU A 465 -17.43 -3.33 9.14
N THR A 466 -18.17 -3.19 8.03
CA THR A 466 -18.75 -1.91 7.63
C THR A 466 -20.09 -1.71 8.34
N ALA A 467 -20.17 -0.72 9.23
CA ALA A 467 -21.38 -0.41 9.98
C ALA A 467 -22.44 0.28 9.11
N ALA A 468 -22.03 1.14 8.19
CA ALA A 468 -22.91 1.81 7.23
C ALA A 468 -22.12 2.26 6.00
N THR A 469 -22.77 2.35 4.85
CA THR A 469 -22.23 2.97 3.63
C THR A 469 -23.18 4.06 3.13
N LEU A 470 -22.61 5.07 2.48
CA LEU A 470 -23.34 6.16 1.86
C LEU A 470 -22.70 6.46 0.51
N LYS A 471 -23.48 6.38 -0.58
CA LYS A 471 -22.99 6.75 -1.92
C LYS A 471 -22.79 8.25 -2.00
N ILE A 472 -21.54 8.68 -2.21
CA ILE A 472 -21.18 10.09 -2.32
C ILE A 472 -19.89 10.23 -3.14
N GLN A 473 -19.82 11.26 -3.97
CA GLN A 473 -18.61 11.63 -4.67
C GLN A 473 -18.01 12.86 -4.00
N ALA A 474 -16.83 12.69 -3.39
CA ALA A 474 -16.08 13.75 -2.74
C ALA A 474 -14.57 13.53 -2.92
N SER A 475 -13.79 14.58 -2.67
CA SER A 475 -12.32 14.57 -2.62
C SER A 475 -11.80 14.47 -1.18
N HIS A 476 -12.47 15.11 -0.21
CA HIS A 476 -12.02 15.18 1.18
C HIS A 476 -13.20 15.05 2.16
N VAL A 477 -12.93 14.56 3.37
CA VAL A 477 -13.90 14.49 4.46
C VAL A 477 -13.29 14.98 5.78
N CYS A 478 -14.07 15.69 6.58
CA CYS A 478 -13.74 16.00 7.98
C CYS A 478 -14.93 15.71 8.90
N PHE A 479 -14.69 15.70 10.21
CA PHE A 479 -15.70 15.39 11.23
C PHE A 479 -15.63 16.37 12.39
N ASP A 480 -16.77 16.98 12.73
CA ASP A 480 -16.91 17.81 13.91
C ASP A 480 -17.44 16.97 15.08
N ASN A 481 -16.58 16.76 16.07
CA ASN A 481 -16.92 15.96 17.23
C ASN A 481 -17.99 16.60 18.13
N SER A 482 -18.17 17.93 18.09
CA SER A 482 -19.15 18.65 18.90
C SER A 482 -20.58 18.47 18.37
N THR A 483 -20.74 18.60 17.04
CA THR A 483 -22.04 18.47 16.35
C THR A 483 -22.31 17.08 15.80
N LYS A 484 -21.38 16.12 15.98
CA LYS A 484 -21.45 14.75 15.45
C LYS A 484 -21.76 14.71 13.94
N THR A 485 -21.18 15.65 13.21
CA THR A 485 -21.49 15.90 11.82
C THR A 485 -20.21 15.82 10.99
N ALA A 486 -20.25 15.02 9.91
CA ALA A 486 -19.20 14.99 8.90
C ALA A 486 -19.52 15.95 7.75
N PHE A 487 -18.47 16.48 7.13
CA PHE A 487 -18.57 17.31 5.93
C PHE A 487 -17.73 16.70 4.82
N ALA A 488 -18.36 16.43 3.68
CA ALA A 488 -17.70 15.90 2.48
C ALA A 488 -17.61 16.97 1.40
N LEU A 489 -16.41 17.16 0.85
CA LEU A 489 -16.06 18.24 -0.07
C LEU A 489 -15.92 17.74 -1.51
N LYS A 490 -16.44 18.47 -2.49
CA LYS A 490 -16.18 18.24 -3.92
C LYS A 490 -15.97 19.59 -4.61
N SER A 491 -14.74 19.86 -5.05
CA SER A 491 -14.43 21.03 -5.86
C SER A 491 -15.10 20.95 -7.25
N GLN A 492 -15.54 22.10 -7.74
CA GLN A 492 -16.05 22.32 -9.09
C GLN A 492 -15.27 23.48 -9.74
N GLU A 493 -15.61 23.88 -10.96
CA GLU A 493 -14.86 24.90 -11.71
C GLU A 493 -14.76 26.26 -11.00
N LYS A 494 -15.79 26.67 -10.25
CA LYS A 494 -15.85 27.99 -9.57
C LYS A 494 -16.40 27.95 -8.14
N THR A 495 -17.00 26.84 -7.77
CA THR A 495 -17.65 26.64 -6.46
C THR A 495 -17.15 25.33 -5.86
N THR A 496 -17.39 25.18 -4.57
CA THR A 496 -17.15 23.94 -3.87
C THR A 496 -18.47 23.43 -3.31
N ARG A 497 -18.81 22.19 -3.64
CA ARG A 497 -20.00 21.53 -3.11
C ARG A 497 -19.66 20.86 -1.79
N VAL A 498 -20.40 21.22 -0.74
CA VAL A 498 -20.24 20.68 0.61
C VAL A 498 -21.49 19.86 0.94
N THR A 499 -21.30 18.61 1.33
CA THR A 499 -22.38 17.74 1.80
C THR A 499 -22.24 17.50 3.29
N ARG A 500 -23.28 17.88 4.05
CA ARG A 500 -23.36 17.63 5.48
C ARG A 500 -23.91 16.23 5.72
N ILE A 501 -23.26 15.46 6.59
CA ILE A 501 -23.59 14.06 6.86
C ILE A 501 -23.71 13.88 8.36
N LYS A 502 -24.92 13.57 8.85
CA LYS A 502 -25.12 13.19 10.25
C LYS A 502 -24.67 11.74 10.42
N VAL A 503 -23.81 11.52 11.42
CA VAL A 503 -23.18 10.22 11.66
C VAL A 503 -23.76 9.63 12.94
N TYR A 504 -24.38 8.46 12.81
CA TYR A 504 -24.86 7.65 13.93
C TYR A 504 -24.03 6.36 14.03
N SER A 505 -24.18 5.61 15.12
CA SER A 505 -23.41 4.39 15.38
C SER A 505 -23.61 3.28 14.33
N ASN A 506 -24.72 3.29 13.60
CA ASN A 506 -25.12 2.24 12.66
C ASN A 506 -25.70 2.79 11.34
N SER A 507 -25.68 4.11 11.13
CA SER A 507 -26.26 4.73 9.94
C SER A 507 -25.65 6.09 9.67
N MET A 508 -25.76 6.54 8.43
CA MET A 508 -25.37 7.89 8.00
C MET A 508 -26.51 8.49 7.19
N SER A 509 -26.79 9.77 7.41
CA SER A 509 -27.78 10.51 6.62
C SER A 509 -27.17 11.79 6.07
N ALA A 510 -27.11 11.90 4.74
CA ALA A 510 -26.73 13.14 4.07
C ALA A 510 -27.90 14.12 4.06
N ASP A 511 -27.63 15.36 4.49
CA ASP A 511 -28.52 16.48 4.24
C ASP A 511 -28.33 16.98 2.79
N ALA A 512 -29.21 17.88 2.33
CA ALA A 512 -29.05 18.51 1.03
C ALA A 512 -27.71 19.26 0.96
N PRO A 513 -26.91 19.06 -0.11
CA PRO A 513 -25.64 19.75 -0.27
C PRO A 513 -25.86 21.24 -0.53
N PHE A 514 -24.91 22.04 -0.10
CA PHE A 514 -24.86 23.47 -0.39
C PHE A 514 -23.55 23.79 -1.13
N GLU A 515 -23.54 24.92 -1.84
CA GLU A 515 -22.37 25.38 -2.58
C GLU A 515 -21.79 26.62 -1.92
N VAL A 516 -20.47 26.69 -1.89
CA VAL A 516 -19.72 27.88 -1.46
C VAL A 516 -18.89 28.41 -2.64
N PRO A 517 -18.73 29.74 -2.76
CA PRO A 517 -17.90 30.34 -3.80
C PRO A 517 -16.42 30.03 -3.53
N GLY A 518 -15.66 29.69 -4.59
CA GLY A 518 -14.24 29.35 -4.49
C GLY A 518 -13.96 27.86 -4.67
N ILE A 519 -12.69 27.54 -4.95
CA ILE A 519 -12.21 26.18 -5.22
C ILE A 519 -11.41 25.70 -4.00
N PHE A 520 -12.06 24.96 -3.12
CA PHE A 520 -11.47 24.40 -1.91
C PHE A 520 -11.26 22.89 -2.06
N ASN A 521 -10.12 22.40 -1.60
CA ASN A 521 -9.72 21.00 -1.71
C ASN A 521 -9.60 20.31 -0.35
N HIS A 522 -9.39 21.07 0.72
CA HIS A 522 -9.30 20.57 2.09
C HIS A 522 -10.34 21.22 2.99
N CYS A 523 -10.71 20.50 4.04
CA CYS A 523 -11.64 20.99 5.04
C CYS A 523 -11.31 20.45 6.43
N GLN A 524 -11.58 21.25 7.44
CA GLN A 524 -11.52 20.86 8.84
C GLN A 524 -12.72 21.44 9.59
N ALA A 525 -13.20 20.75 10.62
CA ALA A 525 -14.35 21.20 11.38
C ALA A 525 -14.09 21.07 12.89
N TYR A 526 -14.51 22.09 13.63
CA TYR A 526 -14.35 22.17 15.08
C TYR A 526 -15.41 23.09 15.68
N ASN A 527 -16.11 22.62 16.72
CA ASN A 527 -17.07 23.41 17.50
C ASN A 527 -18.11 24.16 16.65
N GLY A 528 -18.71 23.47 15.67
CA GLY A 528 -19.74 24.04 14.79
C GLY A 528 -19.19 24.97 13.70
N MET A 529 -17.87 25.10 13.58
CA MET A 529 -17.22 25.82 12.49
C MET A 529 -16.68 24.86 11.44
N LEU A 530 -16.66 25.31 10.19
CA LEU A 530 -16.10 24.63 9.04
C LEU A 530 -15.06 25.54 8.39
N LEU A 531 -13.81 25.12 8.41
CA LEU A 531 -12.69 25.77 7.73
C LEU A 531 -12.46 25.08 6.39
N LEU A 532 -12.37 25.85 5.33
CA LEU A 532 -12.09 25.39 3.98
C LEU A 532 -10.79 26.00 3.49
N SER A 533 -9.96 25.22 2.81
CA SER A 533 -8.72 25.69 2.19
C SER A 533 -8.59 25.24 0.73
N GLY A 534 -8.22 26.20 -0.12
CA GLY A 534 -7.94 26.07 -1.54
C GLY A 534 -6.45 26.24 -1.78
N LEU A 535 -6.07 26.48 -3.04
CA LEU A 535 -4.66 26.71 -3.35
C LEU A 535 -4.13 27.99 -2.69
N ASN A 536 -4.88 29.09 -2.78
CA ASN A 536 -4.47 30.40 -2.26
C ASN A 536 -5.47 30.98 -1.24
N ASP A 537 -6.58 30.28 -0.98
CA ASP A 537 -7.71 30.83 -0.23
C ASP A 537 -8.00 30.00 1.03
N VAL A 538 -8.34 30.68 2.11
CA VAL A 538 -8.86 30.09 3.34
C VAL A 538 -10.16 30.76 3.70
N ALA A 539 -11.21 30.00 4.02
CA ALA A 539 -12.52 30.53 4.39
C ALA A 539 -13.11 29.79 5.59
N LEU A 540 -13.63 30.55 6.55
CA LEU A 540 -14.23 30.03 7.78
C LEU A 540 -15.74 30.26 7.77
N TYR A 541 -16.50 29.20 8.03
CA TYR A 541 -17.95 29.21 8.04
C TYR A 541 -18.51 28.74 9.39
N ARG A 542 -19.66 29.31 9.80
CA ARG A 542 -20.48 28.82 10.92
C ARG A 542 -21.56 27.89 10.40
N THR A 543 -21.67 26.69 10.97
CA THR A 543 -22.55 25.62 10.46
C THR A 543 -23.81 25.36 11.29
N GLY A 544 -24.04 26.11 12.39
CA GLY A 544 -25.23 26.06 13.25
C GLY A 544 -26.14 27.31 13.16
N PRO A 545 -27.37 27.26 13.73
CA PRO A 545 -28.27 28.42 13.78
C PRO A 545 -27.66 29.55 14.64
N SER A 546 -27.56 30.75 14.08
CA SER A 546 -27.02 31.94 14.77
C SER A 546 -27.94 32.34 15.93
N ALA A 547 -27.45 32.21 17.17
CA ALA A 547 -28.12 32.75 18.35
C ALA A 547 -27.61 34.16 18.64
N ALA A 548 -28.00 35.15 17.82
CA ALA A 548 -27.88 36.57 18.17
C ALA A 548 -28.65 37.47 17.19
N ALA A 549 -29.91 37.78 17.50
CA ALA A 549 -30.55 39.06 17.17
C ALA A 549 -31.86 39.18 17.95
N ASN A 550 -31.81 39.71 19.18
CA ASN A 550 -32.95 40.43 19.72
C ASN A 550 -32.98 41.80 19.01
N PRO A 551 -33.99 42.12 18.19
CA PRO A 551 -34.04 43.42 17.53
C PRO A 551 -34.51 44.47 18.55
N THR A 552 -33.56 45.20 19.14
CA THR A 552 -33.84 46.53 19.68
C THR A 552 -34.12 47.46 18.51
N ILE A 553 -35.39 47.83 18.35
CA ILE A 553 -35.86 48.77 17.34
C ILE A 553 -35.33 50.17 17.69
N SER A 554 -34.50 50.75 16.85
CA SER A 554 -34.23 52.19 16.81
C SER A 554 -34.78 52.78 15.52
N THR A 555 -35.75 53.67 15.68
CA THR A 555 -36.51 54.44 14.68
C THR A 555 -35.67 55.47 13.93
N ALA A 556 -35.90 55.61 12.61
CA ALA A 556 -35.82 56.89 11.88
C ALA A 556 -36.58 56.85 10.53
N GLY A 557 -37.63 57.69 10.41
CA GLY A 557 -38.25 58.26 9.19
C GLY A 557 -39.02 57.29 8.27
N SER A 558 -40.23 57.54 7.75
CA SER A 558 -40.97 58.79 7.53
C SER A 558 -42.45 58.48 7.22
N ALA A 559 -43.33 59.32 7.77
CA ALA A 559 -44.67 59.76 7.32
C ALA A 559 -45.71 58.76 6.73
N ALA A 560 -46.85 58.58 7.41
CA ALA A 560 -48.11 59.32 7.11
C ALA A 560 -49.32 58.78 7.89
N SER A 561 -50.00 59.72 8.57
CA SER A 561 -51.44 59.82 8.87
C SER A 561 -52.24 58.68 9.54
N ALA A 562 -52.59 58.98 10.80
CA ALA A 562 -53.96 59.10 11.34
C ALA A 562 -54.75 57.85 11.82
N SER A 563 -55.26 58.02 13.05
CA SER A 563 -56.61 57.66 13.53
C SER A 563 -56.77 56.49 14.52
N MET A 564 -56.78 56.88 15.80
CA MET A 564 -57.78 56.57 16.83
C MET A 564 -57.96 55.16 17.44
N THR A 565 -57.62 55.13 18.75
CA THR A 565 -58.40 54.67 19.92
C THR A 565 -58.64 53.19 20.26
N ALA A 566 -58.26 52.88 21.51
CA ALA A 566 -58.90 52.01 22.52
C ALA A 566 -59.02 50.50 22.23
N GLY A 567 -58.84 49.57 23.16
CA GLY A 567 -58.65 49.61 24.61
C GLY A 567 -58.86 48.20 25.17
N SER A 568 -58.21 47.94 26.30
CA SER A 568 -58.61 47.04 27.41
C SER A 568 -58.73 45.51 27.23
N THR A 569 -57.84 44.84 27.98
CA THR A 569 -58.11 43.82 29.03
C THR A 569 -58.63 42.43 28.67
N GLY A 570 -58.01 41.42 29.28
CA GLY A 570 -58.73 40.22 29.73
C GLY A 570 -57.94 38.90 29.65
N VAL A 571 -57.31 38.52 30.75
CA VAL A 571 -56.70 37.21 31.06
C VAL A 571 -57.73 36.42 31.91
N PRO A 572 -57.52 35.16 32.33
CA PRO A 572 -57.32 33.85 31.67
C PRO A 572 -58.44 32.83 32.09
N ASN A 573 -58.33 31.54 31.74
CA ASN A 573 -58.04 30.43 32.70
C ASN A 573 -58.34 29.00 32.15
N THR A 574 -57.43 28.06 32.53
CA THR A 574 -57.63 26.63 32.93
C THR A 574 -58.42 25.65 32.05
N ALA A 575 -58.24 24.34 32.05
CA ALA A 575 -57.24 23.35 32.50
C ALA A 575 -57.80 21.96 32.09
N ALA A 576 -56.96 20.93 32.20
CA ALA A 576 -57.30 19.51 32.44
C ALA A 576 -57.52 18.54 31.24
N LEU A 577 -56.56 17.60 31.19
CA LEU A 577 -56.61 16.16 30.80
C LEU A 577 -57.66 15.35 31.62
N PRO A 578 -57.91 14.02 31.47
CA PRO A 578 -57.05 12.95 30.88
C PRO A 578 -57.75 11.74 30.18
N SER A 579 -56.93 10.73 29.81
CA SER A 579 -57.20 9.25 29.81
C SER A 579 -58.06 8.66 28.67
N SER A 580 -57.94 7.42 28.19
CA SER A 580 -56.99 6.31 28.32
C SER A 580 -57.36 5.18 27.33
N ASN A 581 -56.36 4.39 26.91
CA ASN A 581 -56.29 2.93 26.72
C ASN A 581 -57.19 2.12 25.75
N LYS A 582 -56.46 1.25 25.01
CA LYS A 582 -56.71 -0.19 24.68
C LYS A 582 -57.79 -0.49 23.61
N SER A 583 -57.69 -1.50 22.74
CA SER A 583 -56.81 -2.67 22.62
C SER A 583 -57.10 -3.41 21.28
N ASP A 584 -56.05 -3.99 20.71
CA ASP A 584 -55.93 -5.35 20.14
C ASP A 584 -56.75 -5.90 18.94
N ALA A 585 -55.97 -6.61 18.11
CA ALA A 585 -56.21 -7.92 17.48
C ALA A 585 -56.72 -8.02 16.02
N ARG A 586 -55.77 -8.50 15.19
CA ARG A 586 -55.84 -9.26 13.91
C ARG A 586 -56.72 -10.54 14.00
N PRO A 587 -57.07 -11.32 12.93
CA PRO A 587 -56.21 -11.64 11.77
C PRO A 587 -56.83 -11.99 10.37
N ALA A 588 -55.92 -12.02 9.38
CA ALA A 588 -55.72 -12.94 8.23
C ALA A 588 -56.84 -13.38 7.24
N THR A 589 -56.48 -13.31 5.94
CA THR A 589 -56.57 -14.31 4.82
C THR A 589 -56.97 -13.61 3.51
N ALA A 590 -56.17 -13.60 2.41
CA ALA A 590 -55.73 -14.63 1.46
C ALA A 590 -56.56 -14.62 0.14
N GLY A 591 -55.85 -14.57 -1.01
CA GLY A 591 -56.35 -14.82 -2.38
C GLY A 591 -57.08 -13.63 -3.05
N GLY A 592 -56.93 -13.30 -4.32
CA GLY A 592 -56.29 -13.93 -5.46
C GLY A 592 -56.98 -13.46 -6.76
N ALA A 593 -56.17 -13.14 -7.78
CA ALA A 593 -56.45 -13.21 -9.22
C ALA A 593 -57.32 -12.14 -9.94
N LYS A 594 -56.71 -11.68 -11.06
CA LYS A 594 -57.28 -11.30 -12.38
C LYS A 594 -58.12 -10.01 -12.46
N ALA A 595 -58.20 -9.29 -13.58
CA ALA A 595 -57.42 -9.17 -14.81
C ALA A 595 -58.04 -7.95 -15.56
N ALA A 596 -57.24 -7.33 -16.43
CA ALA A 596 -57.61 -6.61 -17.66
C ALA A 596 -58.79 -5.60 -17.64
N ASP A 597 -58.55 -4.36 -18.06
CA ASP A 597 -58.63 -3.98 -19.48
C ASP A 597 -59.02 -2.49 -19.68
N ASN A 598 -58.36 -1.93 -20.70
CA ASN A 598 -58.76 -0.84 -21.59
C ASN A 598 -59.12 0.57 -21.11
N GLY A 599 -58.50 1.54 -21.79
CA GLY A 599 -59.09 2.87 -21.97
C GLY A 599 -58.11 4.02 -22.21
N LYS A 600 -57.41 4.03 -23.36
CA LYS A 600 -56.79 5.25 -23.89
C LYS A 600 -57.87 6.29 -24.19
N SER A 601 -57.69 7.54 -23.75
CA SER A 601 -58.06 8.71 -24.55
C SER A 601 -57.14 9.90 -24.25
N ASN A 602 -56.60 10.44 -25.34
CA ASN A 602 -55.89 11.71 -25.40
C ASN A 602 -56.88 12.88 -25.20
N GLY A 603 -56.39 14.02 -24.70
CA GLY A 603 -57.04 15.30 -24.99
C GLY A 603 -56.91 16.36 -23.93
N SER A 604 -55.84 17.14 -24.02
CA SER A 604 -55.61 18.48 -23.46
C SER A 604 -56.84 19.36 -23.21
N LYS A 605 -56.85 20.10 -22.09
CA LYS A 605 -56.88 21.58 -22.11
C LYS A 605 -56.66 22.21 -20.71
N ALA A 606 -55.72 23.14 -20.72
CA ALA A 606 -55.41 24.28 -19.86
C ALA A 606 -56.25 24.60 -18.59
N ALA A 607 -55.47 24.85 -17.53
CA ALA A 607 -55.52 25.95 -16.58
C ALA A 607 -56.73 26.10 -15.62
N SER A 608 -56.48 25.90 -14.32
CA SER A 608 -56.54 27.02 -13.36
C SER A 608 -55.71 26.72 -12.11
N ALA A 609 -55.10 27.77 -11.58
CA ALA A 609 -54.28 27.79 -10.39
C ALA A 609 -55.00 27.20 -9.16
N ASN A 610 -54.27 26.43 -8.36
CA ASN A 610 -54.43 26.51 -6.92
C ASN A 610 -53.09 26.28 -6.21
N GLU A 611 -52.82 27.23 -5.34
CA GLU A 611 -51.58 27.59 -4.68
C GLU A 611 -51.23 26.56 -3.60
N ALA A 612 -50.29 25.66 -3.91
CA ALA A 612 -49.67 24.82 -2.89
C ALA A 612 -48.57 25.65 -2.20
N VAL A 613 -48.85 26.06 -0.96
CA VAL A 613 -47.85 26.57 -0.02
C VAL A 613 -46.76 25.52 0.16
N LYS A 614 -45.72 25.60 -0.68
CA LYS A 614 -44.48 24.87 -0.52
C LYS A 614 -43.75 25.55 0.64
N LYS A 615 -43.83 24.95 1.82
CA LYS A 615 -42.94 25.26 2.95
C LYS A 615 -41.52 24.99 2.48
N ILE A 616 -40.85 26.02 1.97
CA ILE A 616 -39.41 26.01 1.68
C ILE A 616 -38.73 25.87 3.04
N VAL A 617 -38.39 24.64 3.42
CA VAL A 617 -37.42 24.40 4.48
C VAL A 617 -36.06 24.70 3.85
N LEU A 618 -35.66 25.98 3.88
CA LEU A 618 -34.27 26.37 3.63
C LEU A 618 -33.42 25.66 4.69
N SER A 619 -32.68 24.63 4.30
CA SER A 619 -31.54 24.18 5.08
C SER A 619 -30.62 25.41 5.28
N PRO A 620 -30.27 25.79 6.51
CA PRO A 620 -29.54 27.03 6.75
C PRO A 620 -28.20 26.97 6.02
N THR A 621 -28.04 27.82 5.01
CA THR A 621 -26.77 28.05 4.34
C THR A 621 -25.78 28.52 5.39
N PRO A 622 -24.58 27.94 5.49
CA PRO A 622 -23.64 28.33 6.53
C PRO A 622 -23.23 29.79 6.36
N GLU A 623 -23.07 30.49 7.48
CA GLU A 623 -22.70 31.89 7.53
C GLU A 623 -21.19 32.02 7.34
N LEU A 624 -20.74 32.81 6.35
CA LEU A 624 -19.33 33.13 6.19
C LEU A 624 -18.90 34.04 7.35
N ILE A 625 -17.97 33.57 8.18
CA ILE A 625 -17.36 34.35 9.26
C ILE A 625 -16.26 35.24 8.69
N GLY A 626 -15.39 34.66 7.86
CA GLY A 626 -14.28 35.38 7.26
C GLY A 626 -13.52 34.57 6.23
N SER A 627 -12.68 35.26 5.45
CA SER A 627 -11.84 34.65 4.42
C SER A 627 -10.53 35.41 4.24
N HIS A 628 -9.48 34.70 3.83
CA HIS A 628 -8.17 35.26 3.51
C HIS A 628 -7.65 34.74 2.18
N HIS A 629 -7.05 35.61 1.38
CA HIS A 629 -6.35 35.28 0.13
C HIS A 629 -4.85 35.49 0.31
N PHE A 630 -4.06 34.51 -0.11
CA PHE A 630 -2.60 34.59 -0.13
C PHE A 630 -2.11 34.92 -1.54
N ASP A 631 -1.48 36.09 -1.70
CA ASP A 631 -1.01 36.53 -3.02
C ASP A 631 0.14 35.66 -3.59
N ASN A 632 1.05 35.21 -2.73
CA ASN A 632 2.29 34.54 -3.12
C ASN A 632 2.56 33.22 -2.39
N LEU A 633 1.58 32.73 -1.63
CA LEU A 633 1.73 31.50 -0.84
C LEU A 633 0.63 30.51 -1.22
N ALA A 634 1.02 29.28 -1.49
CA ALA A 634 0.11 28.17 -1.69
C ALA A 634 -0.14 27.45 -0.37
N VAL A 635 -1.40 27.34 0.05
CA VAL A 635 -1.82 26.64 1.26
C VAL A 635 -1.66 25.13 1.07
N ARG A 636 -1.05 24.47 2.06
CA ARG A 636 -0.83 23.02 2.08
C ARG A 636 -1.81 22.31 2.99
N ASP A 637 -1.91 22.76 4.23
CA ASP A 637 -2.87 22.23 5.20
C ASP A 637 -3.31 23.32 6.19
N VAL A 638 -4.44 23.09 6.84
CA VAL A 638 -5.05 24.04 7.80
C VAL A 638 -5.59 23.33 9.03
N ALA A 639 -5.49 24.02 10.17
CA ALA A 639 -6.03 23.56 11.44
C ALA A 639 -6.72 24.69 12.22
N ILE A 640 -7.80 24.36 12.91
CA ILE A 640 -8.54 25.24 13.81
C ILE A 640 -8.00 25.04 15.22
N GLY A 641 -7.41 26.09 15.80
CA GLY A 641 -7.11 26.17 17.22
C GLY A 641 -8.27 26.79 18.02
N ASP A 642 -8.08 26.93 19.33
CA ASP A 642 -9.13 27.43 20.22
C ASP A 642 -9.57 28.86 19.92
N ASP A 643 -8.65 29.72 19.46
CA ASP A 643 -8.89 31.13 19.13
C ASP A 643 -8.15 31.61 17.87
N VAL A 644 -7.47 30.72 17.17
CA VAL A 644 -6.69 30.99 15.96
C VAL A 644 -6.96 29.96 14.87
N ILE A 645 -6.63 30.32 13.64
CA ILE A 645 -6.47 29.37 12.55
C ILE A 645 -4.97 29.24 12.28
N ILE A 646 -4.50 28.02 12.10
CA ILE A 646 -3.13 27.73 11.71
C ILE A 646 -3.13 27.22 10.28
N ALA A 647 -2.22 27.70 9.46
CA ALA A 647 -2.01 27.21 8.11
C ALA A 647 -0.52 26.89 7.88
N THR A 648 -0.24 25.82 7.16
CA THR A 648 1.04 25.63 6.49
C THR A 648 0.91 26.09 5.05
N THR A 649 1.90 26.85 4.58
CA THR A 649 1.92 27.36 3.21
C THR A 649 3.32 27.23 2.62
N VAL A 650 3.44 27.33 1.29
CA VAL A 650 4.72 27.36 0.59
C VAL A 650 4.78 28.52 -0.40
N ASP A 651 5.96 29.08 -0.61
CA ASP A 651 6.18 30.03 -1.69
C ASP A 651 6.54 29.34 -3.03
N GLN A 652 6.82 30.16 -4.04
CA GLN A 652 7.25 29.71 -5.37
C GLN A 652 8.60 28.97 -5.36
N ASN A 653 9.42 29.15 -4.33
CA ASN A 653 10.71 28.47 -4.15
C ASN A 653 10.58 27.19 -3.33
N SER A 654 9.35 26.75 -3.02
CA SER A 654 9.06 25.61 -2.14
C SER A 654 9.55 25.81 -0.69
N GLN A 655 9.82 27.04 -0.27
CA GLN A 655 10.07 27.36 1.14
C GLN A 655 8.75 27.31 1.88
N GLY A 656 8.69 26.52 2.96
CA GLY A 656 7.49 26.43 3.79
C GLY A 656 7.39 27.54 4.83
N PHE A 657 6.16 27.85 5.21
CA PHE A 657 5.80 28.82 6.22
C PHE A 657 4.73 28.24 7.14
N PHE A 658 4.83 28.59 8.43
CA PHE A 658 3.80 28.36 9.42
C PHE A 658 3.13 29.70 9.74
N VAL A 659 1.83 29.79 9.50
CA VAL A 659 1.06 31.04 9.58
C VAL A 659 -0.01 30.92 10.65
N VAL A 660 -0.06 31.89 11.56
CA VAL A 660 -1.08 32.03 12.59
C VAL A 660 -2.03 33.15 12.18
N MET A 661 -3.31 32.85 12.07
CA MET A 661 -4.36 33.78 11.66
C MET A 661 -5.40 33.96 12.76
N SER A 662 -5.99 35.15 12.83
CA SER A 662 -7.11 35.44 13.72
C SER A 662 -8.36 34.70 13.25
N ARG A 663 -9.11 34.14 14.20
CA ARG A 663 -10.43 33.55 13.92
C ARG A 663 -11.58 34.55 14.07
N GLU A 664 -11.32 35.70 14.70
CA GLU A 664 -12.34 36.68 15.08
C GLU A 664 -12.55 37.76 14.01
N ASP A 665 -11.57 37.95 13.13
CA ASP A 665 -11.58 38.99 12.10
C ASP A 665 -12.18 38.47 10.78
N LYS A 666 -12.99 39.28 10.10
CA LYS A 666 -13.59 38.90 8.80
C LYS A 666 -12.55 38.63 7.71
N ASP A 667 -11.39 39.25 7.80
CA ASP A 667 -10.30 39.08 6.84
C ASP A 667 -9.33 37.94 7.25
N LEU A 668 -9.65 37.23 8.33
CA LEU A 668 -8.80 36.22 8.99
C LEU A 668 -7.34 36.65 9.03
N ARG A 669 -7.08 37.88 9.52
CA ARG A 669 -5.77 38.53 9.42
C ARG A 669 -4.66 37.65 9.95
N VAL A 670 -3.51 37.69 9.29
CA VAL A 670 -2.28 37.05 9.77
C VAL A 670 -1.80 37.79 11.02
N LEU A 671 -1.67 37.06 12.13
CA LEU A 671 -1.16 37.55 13.41
C LEU A 671 0.36 37.41 13.48
N GLY A 672 0.89 36.31 12.96
CA GLY A 672 2.32 36.01 12.96
C GLY A 672 2.65 34.87 11.99
N SER A 673 3.90 34.80 11.59
CA SER A 673 4.41 33.75 10.72
C SER A 673 5.87 33.41 11.03
N ILE A 674 6.29 32.19 10.71
CA ILE A 674 7.68 31.74 10.75
C ILE A 674 8.00 30.86 9.56
N ASN A 675 9.28 30.80 9.20
CA ASN A 675 9.77 29.84 8.21
C ASN A 675 9.67 28.44 8.80
N LEU A 676 9.06 27.54 8.03
CA LEU A 676 8.99 26.13 8.33
C LEU A 676 10.18 25.41 7.65
N PRO A 677 10.91 24.53 8.36
CA PRO A 677 11.99 23.75 7.76
C PRO A 677 11.55 22.73 6.70
N SER A 678 10.25 22.53 6.52
CA SER A 678 9.64 21.68 5.50
C SER A 678 8.53 22.41 4.75
N ASP A 679 8.05 21.80 3.66
CA ASP A 679 6.88 22.24 2.90
C ASP A 679 5.54 22.10 3.66
N GLY A 680 5.51 21.44 4.82
CA GLY A 680 4.33 21.39 5.70
C GLY A 680 3.09 20.71 5.10
N VAL A 681 3.28 19.60 4.37
CA VAL A 681 2.22 18.79 3.71
C VAL A 681 1.04 18.44 4.64
N ALA A 682 1.29 18.20 5.93
CA ALA A 682 0.22 17.95 6.89
C ALA A 682 0.46 18.64 8.23
N LEU A 683 -0.63 19.00 8.89
CA LEU A 683 -0.66 19.81 10.10
C LEU A 683 -1.65 19.25 11.13
N ALA A 684 -1.22 19.17 12.39
CA ALA A 684 -2.10 18.92 13.52
C ALA A 684 -1.84 19.92 14.64
N VAL A 685 -2.90 20.30 15.36
CA VAL A 685 -2.85 21.31 16.43
C VAL A 685 -3.50 20.75 17.71
N SER A 686 -2.89 21.05 18.86
CA SER A 686 -3.45 20.77 20.19
C SER A 686 -2.98 21.82 21.18
N GLY A 687 -3.93 22.53 21.81
CA GLY A 687 -3.63 23.67 22.66
C GLY A 687 -2.85 24.75 21.91
N SER A 688 -1.69 25.16 22.44
CA SER A 688 -0.80 26.15 21.84
C SER A 688 0.40 25.55 21.09
N LYS A 689 0.33 24.25 20.77
CA LYS A 689 1.35 23.51 20.02
C LYS A 689 0.78 22.98 18.71
N ALA A 690 1.63 22.92 17.69
CA ALA A 690 1.34 22.34 16.41
C ALA A 690 2.47 21.40 15.99
N VAL A 691 2.13 20.39 15.20
CA VAL A 691 3.11 19.54 14.51
C VAL A 691 2.83 19.65 13.03
N ALA A 692 3.83 20.14 12.30
CA ALA A 692 3.82 20.21 10.85
C ALA A 692 4.84 19.20 10.30
N VAL A 693 4.40 18.37 9.37
CA VAL A 693 5.24 17.34 8.73
C VAL A 693 5.35 17.60 7.23
N GLY A 694 6.49 17.24 6.65
CA GLY A 694 6.73 17.41 5.23
C GLY A 694 8.18 17.19 4.85
N ARG A 695 8.55 17.60 3.64
CA ARG A 695 9.93 17.49 3.12
C ARG A 695 10.64 18.82 3.20
N ASN A 696 11.90 18.78 3.60
CA ASN A 696 12.79 19.93 3.51
C ASN A 696 13.32 20.11 2.06
N LEU A 697 14.05 21.20 1.82
CA LEU A 697 14.65 21.50 0.50
C LEU A 697 15.69 20.45 0.04
N GLU A 698 16.22 19.64 0.97
CA GLU A 698 17.11 18.51 0.66
C GLU A 698 16.35 17.22 0.29
N GLY A 699 15.01 17.23 0.34
CA GLY A 699 14.16 16.08 0.08
C GLY A 699 14.01 15.11 1.25
N LYS A 700 14.47 15.46 2.46
CA LYS A 700 14.32 14.63 3.68
C LYS A 700 12.99 14.90 4.36
N ASP A 701 12.32 13.84 4.81
CA ASP A 701 11.10 13.94 5.61
C ASP A 701 11.42 14.38 7.05
N VAL A 702 10.77 15.46 7.49
CA VAL A 702 10.96 16.06 8.82
C VAL A 702 9.63 16.42 9.47
N ALA A 703 9.60 16.39 10.80
CA ALA A 703 8.51 16.93 11.62
C ALA A 703 9.01 18.13 12.42
N SER A 704 8.31 19.24 12.32
CA SER A 704 8.58 20.47 13.08
C SER A 704 7.49 20.67 14.13
N ILE A 705 7.92 20.76 15.40
CA ILE A 705 7.03 21.07 16.52
C ILE A 705 7.06 22.59 16.72
N CYS A 706 5.92 23.24 16.50
CA CYS A 706 5.79 24.68 16.57
C CYS A 706 4.99 25.07 17.82
N SER A 707 5.39 26.14 18.50
CA SER A 707 4.57 26.81 19.51
C SER A 707 4.04 28.12 18.97
N PHE A 708 2.78 28.38 19.26
CA PHE A 708 2.12 29.66 18.99
C PHE A 708 1.49 30.24 20.26
N ALA A 709 2.04 29.89 21.43
CA ALA A 709 1.67 30.50 22.70
C ALA A 709 1.78 32.03 22.64
N ASN A 710 2.81 32.54 21.95
CA ASN A 710 2.83 33.90 21.43
C ASN A 710 2.39 33.89 19.96
N LYS A 711 1.15 34.30 19.69
CA LYS A 711 0.56 34.27 18.34
C LYS A 711 1.24 35.19 17.33
N ILE A 712 1.86 36.27 17.82
CA ILE A 712 2.53 37.28 16.97
C ILE A 712 3.92 36.80 16.58
N ASN A 713 4.57 36.06 17.47
CA ASN A 713 5.91 35.50 17.26
C ASN A 713 5.89 33.98 17.54
N PRO A 714 5.27 33.18 16.65
CA PRO A 714 5.31 31.73 16.78
C PRO A 714 6.77 31.24 16.66
N GLN A 715 7.07 30.04 17.16
CA GLN A 715 8.44 29.51 17.17
C GLN A 715 8.46 28.03 16.78
N VAL A 716 9.47 27.63 16.00
CA VAL A 716 9.83 26.21 15.84
C VAL A 716 10.62 25.80 17.08
N LEU A 717 10.04 24.95 17.92
CA LEU A 717 10.68 24.45 19.13
C LEU A 717 11.74 23.40 18.81
N THR A 718 11.45 22.52 17.85
CA THR A 718 12.38 21.49 17.38
C THR A 718 11.98 20.98 16.01
N THR A 719 12.95 20.43 15.29
CA THR A 719 12.76 19.72 14.03
C THR A 719 13.46 18.37 14.10
N LEU A 720 12.73 17.32 13.79
CA LEU A 720 13.19 15.93 13.88
C LEU A 720 13.13 15.28 12.50
N ALA A 721 14.13 14.46 12.17
CA ALA A 721 14.04 13.57 11.02
C ALA A 721 13.05 12.44 11.32
N VAL A 722 12.12 12.18 10.41
CA VAL A 722 11.02 11.22 10.63
C VAL A 722 10.98 10.13 9.57
N ILE A 723 10.04 9.20 9.71
CA ILE A 723 9.74 8.16 8.72
C ILE A 723 9.60 8.71 7.30
N GLU A 724 10.01 7.89 6.32
CA GLU A 724 9.98 8.26 4.91
C GLU A 724 8.54 8.48 4.40
N GLY A 725 8.36 9.50 3.57
CA GLY A 725 7.11 9.82 2.91
C GLY A 725 5.99 10.16 3.88
N VAL A 726 6.31 10.83 4.99
CA VAL A 726 5.32 11.31 5.96
C VAL A 726 4.31 12.22 5.25
N SER A 727 3.03 11.89 5.38
CA SER A 727 1.95 12.54 4.62
C SER A 727 0.74 12.87 5.49
N SER A 728 0.71 12.39 6.73
CA SER A 728 -0.40 12.67 7.65
C SER A 728 0.10 12.68 9.08
N VAL A 729 -0.54 13.51 9.91
CA VAL A 729 -0.23 13.65 11.33
C VAL A 729 -1.52 13.85 12.12
N THR A 730 -1.58 13.27 13.31
CA THR A 730 -2.61 13.59 14.30
C THR A 730 -1.99 13.74 15.68
N ILE A 731 -2.57 14.60 16.51
CA ILE A 731 -2.13 14.76 17.91
C ILE A 731 -3.17 14.10 18.81
N LYS A 732 -2.70 13.24 19.70
CA LYS A 732 -3.47 12.62 20.75
C LYS A 732 -2.77 12.86 22.08
N ASP A 733 -3.42 13.59 22.98
CA ASP A 733 -2.87 13.98 24.27
C ASP A 733 -1.54 14.75 24.11
N GLN A 734 -0.44 14.21 24.64
CA GLN A 734 0.93 14.76 24.49
C GLN A 734 1.75 13.99 23.45
N MET A 735 1.10 13.26 22.54
CA MET A 735 1.77 12.47 21.51
C MET A 735 1.35 12.93 20.12
N ALA A 736 2.29 13.02 19.20
CA ALA A 736 2.01 13.13 17.78
C ALA A 736 2.22 11.77 17.11
N VAL A 737 1.23 11.35 16.34
CA VAL A 737 1.25 10.14 15.55
C VAL A 737 1.42 10.53 14.10
N LEU A 738 2.55 10.15 13.53
CA LEU A 738 2.95 10.44 12.16
C LEU A 738 2.73 9.20 11.30
N ALA A 739 2.18 9.41 10.11
CA ALA A 739 1.93 8.36 9.14
C ALA A 739 2.57 8.70 7.80
N GLY A 740 3.30 7.73 7.26
CA GLY A 740 3.99 7.83 5.98
C GLY A 740 4.09 6.43 5.35
N ARG A 741 5.29 6.01 4.98
CA ARG A 741 5.60 4.59 4.69
C ARG A 741 5.82 3.78 5.97
N GLY A 742 5.04 4.08 7.00
CA GLY A 742 5.24 3.56 8.34
C GLY A 742 4.41 4.33 9.36
N LEU A 743 4.68 4.04 10.63
CA LEU A 743 4.13 4.71 11.80
C LEU A 743 5.27 5.24 12.67
N GLU A 744 5.20 6.50 13.07
CA GLU A 744 6.11 7.06 14.07
C GLU A 744 5.34 7.80 15.14
N ILE A 745 5.77 7.66 16.39
CA ILE A 745 5.15 8.33 17.54
C ILE A 745 6.19 9.23 18.19
N LEU A 746 5.87 10.51 18.28
CA LEU A 746 6.69 11.51 18.96
C LEU A 746 6.04 11.93 20.28
N THR A 747 6.86 12.17 21.31
CA THR A 747 6.40 12.92 22.48
C THR A 747 6.45 14.42 22.20
N LEU A 748 5.46 15.17 22.69
CA LEU A 748 5.39 16.63 22.62
C LEU A 748 5.87 17.32 23.90
N SER A 749 6.22 16.54 24.93
CA SER A 749 6.67 17.00 26.26
C SER A 749 8.09 17.56 26.26
#